data_AF-A0A3L6E6M9-F1
#
_entry.id   AF-A0A3L6E6M9-F1
#
_cell.length_a   1.000
_cell.length_b   1.000
_cell.length_c   1.000
_cell.angle_alpha   90.00
_cell.angle_beta   90.00
_cell.angle_gamma   90.00
#
_symmetry.space_group_name_H-M   'P 1'
#
loop_
_entity.id
_entity.type
_entity.pdbx_description
1 polymer ?
#
loop_
_entity_poly.entity_id
_entity_poly.type
_entity_poly.pdbx_seq_one_letter_code
_entity_poly.pdbx_strand_id
1 'polypeptide(L)'
;MLLGLQLQRWASPLPCFSFPSSSVVLLRWPGCQCHARTNARFSQPSPRVDISPFFFLFAPGAKRRNGGGGSSITGRRSSSFSRKVLERRRRRRIKHRTDGPTGAALPSRRRPRLLFRATKFGSTFCSEDTTKRRASKSKSFKDAENFEVLVLEKSCGCKFKSLRILLIAIISATVLTLVTPTLYERQLQSASRYVDVGWMWDRASSDPRYASSADVGWEDVYKALGNLRSGNNRQSHLRVGLLNFNSTEYGSWTQLLPADSHVISTVRLEHAKDSVTWQTLYPEWIDEEEETEIPSCPSLPEPNVPRGARFDVVAVKLPCTRVAGWSRDVARLHLQLSAAKLAVASSKRNHDVHVLFVTDCFPIPNLFPCKNLVTREGSAWLYSPDSKALREKLRLPVGSCELAVPLKAKSRLFSVDRRREAYATILHSASEYVCGAISAAQSIRQAGSTRDLVILVDETISDHHRRGLEAAGWKVRVIQRIRNPKAERDAYNEWNYSKFRLWQLTDYDKVIFIDADLLILRNVDFLFAMPEIAATGNNATLFNSGVMVVEPSNCTFRLLMDHIDEITSYNGGDQGYLNEIFTWWHRVPRHMNFLKHFWEGDSEAMKAKKTQLFGADPPVLYVLHYLGLKPWLCFRDYDCNWNNAGMREFASDVAHARWWKVHDRMPRKLQSYCLLRSRQKARLEWDRRQAEKANSQDGHWRLNVTDTRLKTCFEKFCFWESMLWHWGENSNRTKSVPMAATTARS
;
A
#
# COMPACT_ATOMS: atom_id res chain seq x y z
N MET A 1 -23.99 42.48 34.32
CA MET A 1 -23.03 43.49 34.84
C MET A 1 -22.01 43.71 33.72
N LEU A 2 -21.80 44.90 33.13
CA LEU A 2 -21.54 46.25 33.70
C LEU A 2 -20.22 46.26 34.47
N LEU A 3 -19.19 47.08 34.19
CA LEU A 3 -18.94 48.16 33.18
C LEU A 3 -17.48 48.00 32.63
N GLY A 4 -16.92 48.80 31.70
CA GLY A 4 -17.32 50.07 31.05
C GLY A 4 -16.44 50.46 29.84
N LEU A 5 -16.48 51.74 29.42
CA LEU A 5 -15.92 52.26 28.13
C LEU A 5 -15.05 53.52 28.29
N GLN A 6 -14.07 53.71 27.38
CA GLN A 6 -13.60 54.96 26.70
C GLN A 6 -12.24 54.66 25.99
N LEU A 7 -11.94 55.02 24.73
CA LEU A 7 -11.82 56.33 24.04
C LEU A 7 -10.62 57.17 24.58
N GLN A 8 -9.78 57.84 23.77
CA GLN A 8 -10.01 58.49 22.46
C GLN A 8 -8.75 58.60 21.54
N ARG A 9 -8.83 59.42 20.45
CA ARG A 9 -7.88 59.63 19.31
C ARG A 9 -6.47 60.15 19.73
N TRP A 10 -5.40 60.16 18.93
CA TRP A 10 -5.07 60.85 17.62
C TRP A 10 -3.81 60.15 16.97
N ALA A 11 -3.37 60.30 15.70
CA ALA A 11 -3.88 60.83 14.42
C ALA A 11 -2.95 60.39 13.23
N SER A 12 -2.64 61.24 12.23
CA SER A 12 -1.73 60.97 11.07
C SER A 12 -1.11 62.27 10.50
N PRO A 13 -0.12 62.21 9.59
CA PRO A 13 -0.36 62.73 8.22
C PRO A 13 0.38 62.02 7.04
N LEU A 14 -0.05 62.35 5.81
CA LEU A 14 0.59 62.06 4.51
C LEU A 14 0.83 63.38 3.74
N PRO A 15 1.77 63.42 2.76
CA PRO A 15 1.41 63.77 1.35
C PRO A 15 2.03 62.78 0.32
N CYS A 16 1.46 62.43 -0.87
CA CYS A 16 0.96 63.21 -2.04
C CYS A 16 2.10 63.72 -2.97
N PHE A 17 2.03 63.75 -4.33
CA PHE A 17 1.19 63.10 -5.37
C PHE A 17 1.78 63.42 -6.79
N SER A 18 1.43 62.70 -7.88
CA SER A 18 1.22 63.27 -9.25
C SER A 18 0.64 62.26 -10.28
N PHE A 19 0.00 62.78 -11.34
CA PHE A 19 -0.75 62.12 -12.45
C PHE A 19 -0.78 63.09 -13.68
N PRO A 20 -1.28 62.79 -14.93
CA PRO A 20 -2.54 62.13 -15.35
C PRO A 20 -2.28 61.01 -16.41
N SER A 21 -3.01 60.66 -17.50
CA SER A 21 -4.22 61.08 -18.27
C SER A 21 -4.56 59.99 -19.33
N SER A 22 -5.74 59.83 -19.98
CA SER A 22 -7.14 60.25 -19.74
C SER A 22 -8.13 59.50 -20.67
N SER A 23 -9.40 59.40 -20.25
CA SER A 23 -10.70 59.15 -20.93
C SER A 23 -10.86 58.60 -22.38
N VAL A 24 -11.58 57.46 -22.49
CA VAL A 24 -12.84 57.17 -23.25
C VAL A 24 -13.03 57.62 -24.73
N VAL A 25 -13.40 56.68 -25.63
CA VAL A 25 -14.52 56.75 -26.62
C VAL A 25 -14.73 55.40 -27.38
N LEU A 26 -15.90 55.18 -28.01
CA LEU A 26 -16.34 53.94 -28.69
C LEU A 26 -16.25 53.93 -30.24
N LEU A 27 -16.26 52.72 -30.81
CA LEU A 27 -16.83 52.29 -32.11
C LEU A 27 -16.33 52.91 -33.45
N ARG A 28 -15.74 52.06 -34.31
CA ARG A 28 -16.31 51.70 -35.65
C ARG A 28 -15.58 50.57 -36.41
N TRP A 29 -16.35 49.82 -37.19
CA TRP A 29 -15.96 48.98 -38.36
C TRP A 29 -16.02 49.87 -39.65
N PRO A 30 -15.64 49.43 -40.88
CA PRO A 30 -15.43 48.04 -41.35
C PRO A 30 -14.21 47.76 -42.29
N GLY A 31 -13.92 46.46 -42.45
CA GLY A 31 -13.86 45.72 -43.72
C GLY A 31 -13.02 46.18 -44.93
N CYS A 32 -12.21 45.24 -45.44
CA CYS A 32 -12.09 44.96 -46.89
C CYS A 32 -11.73 43.48 -47.13
N GLN A 33 -12.42 42.83 -48.08
CA GLN A 33 -12.03 41.55 -48.68
C GLN A 33 -11.39 41.80 -50.05
N CYS A 34 -10.42 40.98 -50.45
CA CYS A 34 -10.19 40.68 -51.87
C CYS A 34 -9.48 39.33 -52.06
N HIS A 35 -9.53 38.83 -53.29
CA HIS A 35 -9.24 37.44 -53.67
C HIS A 35 -7.98 37.31 -54.54
N ALA A 36 -7.56 36.05 -54.77
CA ALA A 36 -6.77 35.58 -55.92
C ALA A 36 -5.30 36.05 -56.05
N ARG A 37 -4.41 35.38 -56.80
CA ARG A 37 -4.24 33.95 -57.17
C ARG A 37 -2.83 33.80 -57.80
N THR A 38 -2.18 32.65 -57.57
CA THR A 38 -1.23 31.96 -58.48
C THR A 38 0.00 32.65 -59.11
N ASN A 39 1.13 31.92 -59.04
CA ASN A 39 2.22 31.80 -60.03
C ASN A 39 3.25 32.94 -60.19
N ALA A 40 4.47 32.72 -60.70
CA ALA A 40 5.39 31.54 -60.70
C ALA A 40 6.69 31.91 -61.44
N ARG A 41 7.85 31.32 -61.05
CA ARG A 41 9.14 31.08 -61.78
C ARG A 41 10.30 30.96 -60.75
N PHE A 42 11.45 30.35 -61.01
CA PHE A 42 11.96 29.64 -62.21
C PHE A 42 12.66 28.31 -61.82
N SER A 43 13.33 27.63 -62.75
CA SER A 43 13.60 26.18 -62.74
C SER A 43 15.08 25.75 -62.72
N GLN A 44 15.34 24.61 -62.05
CA GLN A 44 16.05 23.39 -62.53
C GLN A 44 16.90 23.48 -63.82
N PRO A 45 18.07 22.77 -63.88
CA PRO A 45 18.03 21.40 -64.41
C PRO A 45 18.96 20.34 -63.76
N SER A 46 18.67 19.07 -64.07
CA SER A 46 19.49 17.87 -63.79
C SER A 46 20.17 17.33 -65.08
N PRO A 47 20.95 16.23 -64.99
CA PRO A 47 20.57 14.95 -65.64
C PRO A 47 20.57 13.78 -64.62
N ARG A 48 19.78 12.69 -64.71
CA ARG A 48 19.59 11.64 -65.75
C ARG A 48 20.87 10.80 -65.98
N VAL A 49 20.86 9.48 -66.18
CA VAL A 49 19.96 8.54 -66.92
C VAL A 49 19.80 7.25 -66.05
N ASP A 50 18.61 6.66 -65.79
CA ASP A 50 17.64 5.91 -66.63
C ASP A 50 18.06 4.48 -67.08
N ILE A 51 17.05 3.58 -67.23
CA ILE A 51 16.97 2.27 -67.97
C ILE A 51 16.41 1.08 -67.15
N SER A 52 15.32 0.50 -67.66
CA SER A 52 14.81 -0.89 -67.46
C SER A 52 14.66 -1.51 -68.87
N PRO A 53 14.74 -2.85 -69.09
CA PRO A 53 13.53 -3.70 -69.00
C PRO A 53 13.72 -5.22 -68.71
N PHE A 54 12.58 -5.90 -68.43
CA PHE A 54 12.19 -7.32 -68.61
C PHE A 54 13.18 -8.40 -69.13
N PHE A 55 13.09 -9.64 -68.60
CA PHE A 55 12.50 -10.81 -69.31
C PHE A 55 12.32 -12.11 -68.44
N PHE A 56 11.14 -12.74 -68.58
CA PHE A 56 10.74 -14.18 -68.50
C PHE A 56 11.29 -15.23 -67.47
N LEU A 57 10.33 -15.77 -66.69
CA LEU A 57 9.94 -17.21 -66.55
C LEU A 57 10.97 -18.36 -66.67
N PHE A 58 10.95 -19.30 -65.71
CA PHE A 58 10.39 -20.67 -65.89
C PHE A 58 10.23 -21.44 -64.56
N ALA A 59 9.40 -22.50 -64.56
CA ALA A 59 9.27 -23.52 -63.51
C ALA A 59 9.13 -24.93 -64.14
N PRO A 60 9.46 -26.02 -63.45
CA PRO A 60 8.42 -26.92 -62.90
C PRO A 60 8.83 -27.51 -61.52
N GLY A 61 8.03 -28.20 -60.71
CA GLY A 61 6.75 -28.93 -60.80
C GLY A 61 6.63 -29.81 -59.52
N ALA A 62 5.65 -30.68 -59.30
CA ALA A 62 4.45 -31.04 -60.06
C ALA A 62 3.39 -31.73 -59.16
N LYS A 63 2.11 -31.74 -59.60
CA LYS A 63 1.00 -32.70 -59.32
C LYS A 63 0.70 -33.08 -57.84
N ARG A 64 -0.48 -32.82 -57.22
CA ARG A 64 -1.88 -32.54 -57.65
C ARG A 64 -2.66 -33.73 -58.26
N ARG A 65 -3.97 -33.81 -57.93
CA ARG A 65 -5.07 -34.74 -58.36
C ARG A 65 -5.30 -35.93 -57.40
N ASN A 66 -6.51 -36.45 -57.18
CA ASN A 66 -7.92 -36.05 -57.50
C ASN A 66 -8.82 -36.60 -56.33
N GLY A 67 -10.11 -36.29 -56.11
CA GLY A 67 -11.27 -36.27 -57.01
C GLY A 67 -11.78 -37.70 -57.29
N GLY A 68 -13.05 -38.10 -57.10
CA GLY A 68 -14.24 -37.41 -56.57
C GLY A 68 -15.51 -38.28 -56.78
N GLY A 69 -16.59 -38.01 -56.03
CA GLY A 69 -17.82 -38.84 -56.01
C GLY A 69 -17.70 -40.11 -55.15
N GLY A 70 -18.79 -40.78 -54.72
CA GLY A 70 -20.21 -40.40 -54.81
C GLY A 70 -21.14 -41.46 -54.18
N SER A 71 -22.34 -41.04 -53.75
CA SER A 71 -23.56 -41.85 -53.51
C SER A 71 -23.59 -42.99 -52.46
N SER A 72 -24.36 -42.71 -51.39
CA SER A 72 -25.51 -43.51 -50.89
C SER A 72 -25.35 -44.66 -49.84
N ILE A 73 -26.27 -44.64 -48.85
CA ILE A 73 -27.03 -45.78 -48.24
C ILE A 73 -26.17 -46.92 -47.63
N THR A 74 -26.00 -47.13 -46.31
CA THR A 74 -26.87 -47.08 -45.09
C THR A 74 -25.99 -46.84 -43.81
N GLY A 75 -26.46 -46.67 -42.56
CA GLY A 75 -27.81 -46.50 -41.98
C GLY A 75 -27.86 -46.73 -40.44
N ARG A 76 -28.88 -46.15 -39.77
CA ARG A 76 -29.38 -46.40 -38.38
C ARG A 76 -28.57 -45.93 -37.13
N ARG A 77 -29.25 -45.02 -36.39
CA ARG A 77 -29.36 -44.89 -34.89
C ARG A 77 -28.13 -44.37 -34.09
N SER A 78 -28.29 -43.76 -32.90
CA SER A 78 -29.39 -42.95 -32.29
C SER A 78 -28.93 -42.44 -30.88
N SER A 79 -29.42 -41.28 -30.43
CA SER A 79 -29.74 -40.89 -29.01
C SER A 79 -28.79 -41.34 -27.86
N SER A 80 -28.04 -40.46 -27.17
CA SER A 80 -28.44 -39.39 -26.21
C SER A 80 -28.81 -39.84 -24.77
N PHE A 81 -28.76 -38.89 -23.82
CA PHE A 81 -28.90 -38.94 -22.33
C PHE A 81 -27.57 -38.94 -21.54
N SER A 82 -27.35 -38.28 -20.39
CA SER A 82 -27.99 -37.17 -19.60
C SER A 82 -28.23 -37.51 -18.10
N ARG A 83 -27.38 -36.92 -17.23
CA ARG A 83 -27.58 -36.54 -15.81
C ARG A 83 -27.85 -37.61 -14.72
N LYS A 84 -27.56 -37.20 -13.46
CA LYS A 84 -27.94 -37.78 -12.13
C LYS A 84 -27.20 -39.09 -11.69
N VAL A 85 -27.04 -39.42 -10.39
CA VAL A 85 -26.85 -38.64 -9.13
C VAL A 85 -26.40 -39.57 -7.97
N LEU A 86 -25.72 -39.03 -6.94
CA LEU A 86 -25.47 -39.55 -5.56
C LEU A 86 -24.75 -40.90 -5.24
N GLU A 87 -23.83 -40.78 -4.26
CA GLU A 87 -23.76 -41.54 -2.98
C GLU A 87 -23.03 -42.92 -2.83
N ARG A 88 -21.98 -42.87 -1.98
CA ARG A 88 -21.41 -43.88 -1.04
C ARG A 88 -21.82 -45.36 -1.12
N ARG A 89 -20.81 -46.26 -1.02
CA ARG A 89 -20.86 -47.44 -0.12
C ARG A 89 -19.47 -47.85 0.40
N ARG A 90 -19.42 -48.78 1.37
CA ARG A 90 -18.30 -48.97 2.33
C ARG A 90 -18.03 -50.45 2.64
N ARG A 91 -16.75 -50.85 2.75
CA ARG A 91 -16.18 -52.02 3.49
C ARG A 91 -16.56 -53.47 3.09
N ARG A 92 -15.52 -54.29 2.81
CA ARG A 92 -15.07 -55.57 3.46
C ARG A 92 -14.21 -56.36 2.45
N ARG A 93 -13.06 -57.01 2.67
CA ARG A 93 -12.20 -57.45 3.83
C ARG A 93 -12.18 -58.98 4.04
N ILE A 94 -11.06 -59.61 3.63
CA ILE A 94 -10.45 -60.93 3.97
C ILE A 94 -9.07 -60.92 3.25
N LYS A 95 -7.88 -61.35 3.73
CA LYS A 95 -7.29 -62.11 4.87
C LYS A 95 -6.90 -63.58 4.57
N HIS A 96 -5.59 -63.89 4.64
CA HIS A 96 -5.05 -65.26 4.73
C HIS A 96 -4.01 -65.40 5.89
N ARG A 97 -3.49 -66.63 6.08
CA ARG A 97 -2.63 -67.18 7.15
C ARG A 97 -1.27 -67.66 6.57
N THR A 98 -0.17 -68.00 7.28
CA THR A 98 0.31 -67.88 8.70
C THR A 98 1.88 -67.98 8.72
N ASP A 99 2.71 -68.30 9.74
CA ASP A 99 2.62 -68.72 11.18
C ASP A 99 3.89 -68.31 11.99
N GLY A 100 4.11 -68.83 13.21
CA GLY A 100 5.35 -68.69 14.01
C GLY A 100 6.08 -70.05 14.24
N PRO A 101 6.82 -70.30 15.36
CA PRO A 101 7.16 -69.44 16.53
C PRO A 101 8.70 -69.25 16.76
N THR A 102 9.21 -68.29 17.57
CA THR A 102 9.24 -68.19 19.07
C THR A 102 9.84 -66.81 19.51
N GLY A 103 9.96 -66.39 20.78
CA GLY A 103 9.33 -66.89 22.03
C GLY A 103 10.15 -66.81 23.36
N ALA A 104 10.80 -65.70 23.77
CA ALA A 104 11.52 -65.62 25.06
C ALA A 104 11.32 -64.33 25.92
N ALA A 105 10.98 -64.54 27.21
CA ALA A 105 11.16 -63.72 28.43
C ALA A 105 10.67 -62.24 28.56
N LEU A 106 10.42 -61.86 29.83
CA LEU A 106 9.93 -60.55 30.35
C LEU A 106 11.02 -59.92 31.29
N PRO A 107 10.88 -58.72 31.94
CA PRO A 107 9.66 -58.09 32.47
C PRO A 107 9.50 -56.57 32.26
N SER A 108 8.50 -55.98 32.94
CA SER A 108 7.96 -54.63 32.70
C SER A 108 8.26 -53.61 33.81
N ARG A 109 8.08 -52.31 33.51
CA ARG A 109 7.69 -51.28 34.49
C ARG A 109 6.63 -50.32 33.93
N ARG A 110 5.84 -49.72 34.83
CA ARG A 110 4.54 -49.06 34.53
C ARG A 110 4.70 -47.56 34.27
N ARG A 111 3.82 -46.98 33.43
CA ARG A 111 3.48 -45.54 33.45
C ARG A 111 2.18 -45.33 34.23
N PRO A 112 2.09 -44.37 35.18
CA PRO A 112 0.81 -43.91 35.71
C PRO A 112 0.16 -42.85 34.80
N ARG A 113 -1.17 -42.77 34.83
CA ARG A 113 -1.92 -41.56 34.48
C ARG A 113 -2.17 -40.75 35.75
N LEU A 114 -2.23 -39.42 35.64
CA LEU A 114 -2.90 -38.58 36.63
C LEU A 114 -3.62 -37.43 35.93
N LEU A 115 -4.73 -36.97 36.52
CA LEU A 115 -5.53 -35.87 36.02
C LEU A 115 -4.91 -34.54 36.48
N PHE A 116 -5.16 -33.46 35.74
CA PHE A 116 -5.25 -32.13 36.34
C PHE A 116 -6.55 -31.42 35.91
N ARG A 117 -6.96 -30.47 36.75
CA ARG A 117 -8.31 -29.91 36.83
C ARG A 117 -8.27 -28.42 36.47
N ALA A 118 -9.27 -27.93 35.75
CA ALA A 118 -9.31 -26.54 35.31
C ALA A 118 -9.70 -25.57 36.45
N THR A 119 -9.10 -24.38 36.44
CA THR A 119 -9.53 -23.18 37.17
C THR A 119 -9.45 -21.97 36.24
N LYS A 120 -10.40 -21.03 36.37
CA LYS A 120 -10.38 -19.74 35.69
C LYS A 120 -9.68 -18.69 36.54
N PHE A 121 -9.03 -17.72 35.89
CA PHE A 121 -9.08 -16.29 36.23
C PHE A 121 -8.71 -15.49 34.96
N GLY A 122 -8.91 -14.16 34.94
CA GLY A 122 -8.58 -13.31 33.80
C GLY A 122 -8.81 -11.82 34.07
N SER A 123 -8.36 -10.96 33.15
CA SER A 123 -8.40 -9.47 33.18
C SER A 123 -7.56 -8.83 34.31
N THR A 124 -6.96 -7.63 34.17
CA THR A 124 -7.10 -6.55 33.15
C THR A 124 -5.78 -5.73 33.04
N PHE A 125 -5.72 -4.82 32.05
CA PHE A 125 -4.94 -3.55 31.92
C PHE A 125 -3.86 -3.18 32.98
N CYS A 126 -2.74 -2.53 32.63
CA CYS A 126 -2.71 -1.20 31.99
C CYS A 126 -1.43 -0.89 31.16
N SER A 127 -1.28 0.37 30.71
CA SER A 127 -0.31 0.83 29.70
C SER A 127 0.74 1.83 30.24
N GLU A 128 1.85 1.99 29.49
CA GLU A 128 2.72 3.20 29.42
C GLU A 128 3.52 3.63 30.69
N ASP A 129 4.67 4.32 30.62
CA ASP A 129 5.46 4.87 29.50
C ASP A 129 6.99 4.93 29.81
N THR A 130 7.78 5.30 28.80
CA THR A 130 9.12 5.93 28.79
C THR A 130 10.36 5.04 28.72
N THR A 131 11.17 5.29 27.68
CA THR A 131 12.62 5.53 27.89
C THR A 131 13.24 6.47 26.85
N LYS A 132 13.03 7.79 27.00
CA LYS A 132 13.97 8.77 26.43
C LYS A 132 15.30 8.67 27.19
N ARG A 133 16.41 8.32 26.52
CA ARG A 133 17.77 8.59 27.04
C ARG A 133 18.71 9.09 25.95
N ARG A 134 19.37 10.23 26.23
CA ARG A 134 20.47 10.79 25.45
C ARG A 134 21.52 11.30 26.43
N ALA A 135 22.80 11.12 26.08
CA ALA A 135 23.99 11.71 26.71
C ALA A 135 24.22 11.44 28.22
N SER A 136 25.22 10.61 28.51
CA SER A 136 25.99 10.74 29.75
C SER A 136 27.06 11.84 29.58
N LYS A 137 27.29 12.63 30.64
CA LYS A 137 28.50 13.43 30.82
C LYS A 137 28.85 13.46 32.31
N SER A 138 30.14 13.42 32.62
CA SER A 138 30.68 13.24 33.97
C SER A 138 30.69 14.52 34.82
N LYS A 139 30.40 14.38 36.12
CA LYS A 139 31.12 15.08 37.20
C LYS A 139 30.85 14.50 38.61
N SER A 140 31.80 13.68 39.06
CA SER A 140 32.46 13.65 40.39
C SER A 140 31.80 14.27 41.65
N PHE A 141 31.95 13.50 42.74
CA PHE A 141 32.19 13.85 44.16
C PHE A 141 31.04 13.98 45.19
N LYS A 142 31.32 13.26 46.30
CA LYS A 142 30.96 13.44 47.72
C LYS A 142 29.70 12.78 48.32
N ASP A 143 29.99 12.25 49.50
CA ASP A 143 29.26 11.41 50.43
C ASP A 143 28.32 12.22 51.34
N ALA A 144 27.26 11.59 51.85
CA ALA A 144 26.70 11.80 53.19
C ALA A 144 25.69 10.68 53.55
N GLU A 145 25.46 10.47 54.84
CA GLU A 145 24.83 9.27 55.40
C GLU A 145 23.30 9.31 55.56
N ASN A 146 22.78 8.14 55.95
CA ASN A 146 21.41 7.79 56.34
C ASN A 146 20.68 8.80 57.25
N PHE A 147 19.34 8.73 57.23
CA PHE A 147 18.56 8.78 58.47
C PHE A 147 17.29 7.92 58.37
N GLU A 148 16.93 7.23 59.46
CA GLU A 148 15.69 6.44 59.57
C GLU A 148 14.48 7.31 59.97
N VAL A 149 13.27 6.87 59.59
CA VAL A 149 12.05 7.21 60.35
C VAL A 149 11.19 5.95 60.48
N LEU A 150 10.82 5.60 61.70
CA LEU A 150 9.99 4.43 62.00
C LEU A 150 8.52 4.64 61.61
N VAL A 151 7.84 3.55 61.25
CA VAL A 151 6.37 3.47 61.28
C VAL A 151 5.97 2.55 62.43
N LEU A 152 5.39 3.12 63.47
CA LEU A 152 4.92 2.38 64.65
C LEU A 152 3.44 2.02 64.47
N GLU A 153 3.08 0.74 64.58
CA GLU A 153 1.68 0.33 64.66
C GLU A 153 1.01 0.83 65.93
N LYS A 154 -0.18 1.41 65.80
CA LYS A 154 -1.24 1.25 66.82
C LYS A 154 -2.63 1.44 66.22
N SER A 155 -3.56 0.61 66.71
CA SER A 155 -4.91 0.50 66.20
C SER A 155 -5.88 1.46 66.88
N CYS A 156 -6.91 1.91 66.14
CA CYS A 156 -8.11 2.48 66.72
C CYS A 156 -9.31 2.15 65.83
N GLY A 157 -10.40 1.66 66.41
CA GLY A 157 -11.54 1.11 65.67
C GLY A 157 -12.81 1.95 65.78
N CYS A 158 -13.49 2.18 64.65
CA CYS A 158 -14.84 2.77 64.61
C CYS A 158 -15.84 1.84 63.89
N LYS A 159 -17.12 1.94 64.27
CA LYS A 159 -18.11 0.86 64.09
C LYS A 159 -18.96 1.06 62.83
N PHE A 160 -18.86 0.15 61.86
CA PHE A 160 -19.77 0.08 60.72
C PHE A 160 -21.20 -0.30 61.15
N LYS A 161 -22.15 0.65 61.08
CA LYS A 161 -23.60 0.37 61.16
C LYS A 161 -24.44 0.96 60.02
N SER A 162 -24.02 2.08 59.43
CA SER A 162 -24.73 2.75 58.32
C SER A 162 -24.80 1.91 57.04
N LEU A 163 -23.70 1.27 56.65
CA LEU A 163 -23.55 0.60 55.35
C LEU A 163 -24.54 -0.57 55.11
N ARG A 164 -24.99 -1.25 56.18
CA ARG A 164 -25.95 -2.37 56.07
C ARG A 164 -27.38 -1.90 55.73
N ILE A 165 -27.78 -0.71 56.18
CA ILE A 165 -29.13 -0.17 55.93
C ILE A 165 -29.27 0.22 54.45
N LEU A 166 -28.22 0.85 53.88
CA LEU A 166 -28.18 1.24 52.47
C LEU A 166 -28.31 0.03 51.53
N LEU A 167 -27.62 -1.08 51.84
CA LEU A 167 -27.71 -2.32 51.06
C LEU A 167 -29.11 -2.95 51.08
N ILE A 168 -29.81 -2.91 52.23
CA ILE A 168 -31.17 -3.46 52.34
C ILE A 168 -32.16 -2.64 51.50
N ALA A 169 -32.04 -1.30 51.50
CA ALA A 169 -32.90 -0.42 50.72
C ALA A 169 -32.75 -0.59 49.20
N ILE A 170 -31.53 -0.86 48.72
CA ILE A 170 -31.27 -1.13 47.29
C ILE A 170 -31.89 -2.47 46.87
N ILE A 171 -31.77 -3.50 47.71
CA ILE A 171 -32.30 -4.84 47.43
C ILE A 171 -33.84 -4.83 47.41
N SER A 172 -34.50 -4.17 48.36
CA SER A 172 -35.97 -4.10 48.40
C SER A 172 -36.56 -3.36 47.19
N ALA A 173 -35.91 -2.29 46.72
CA ALA A 173 -36.30 -1.58 45.51
C ALA A 173 -36.27 -2.49 44.27
N THR A 174 -35.22 -3.30 44.09
CA THR A 174 -35.11 -4.24 42.96
C THR A 174 -36.11 -5.39 43.01
N VAL A 175 -36.55 -5.83 44.19
CA VAL A 175 -37.59 -6.86 44.32
C VAL A 175 -38.97 -6.30 43.94
N LEU A 176 -39.30 -5.08 44.36
CA LEU A 176 -40.60 -4.47 44.06
C LEU A 176 -40.82 -4.27 42.55
N THR A 177 -39.77 -4.03 41.78
CA THR A 177 -39.80 -3.94 40.30
C THR A 177 -39.91 -5.29 39.57
N LEU A 178 -39.87 -6.44 40.26
CA LEU A 178 -39.87 -7.77 39.64
C LEU A 178 -41.13 -8.61 39.94
N VAL A 179 -42.10 -8.07 40.68
CA VAL A 179 -43.28 -8.83 41.18
C VAL A 179 -44.62 -8.25 40.69
N THR A 180 -44.62 -7.42 39.64
CA THR A 180 -45.85 -6.83 39.04
C THR A 180 -46.05 -7.14 37.54
N PRO A 181 -46.14 -8.42 37.13
CA PRO A 181 -46.71 -8.78 35.83
C PRO A 181 -48.26 -8.68 35.84
N THR A 182 -48.85 -8.69 34.63
CA THR A 182 -50.27 -8.97 34.34
C THR A 182 -51.36 -8.13 35.05
N LEU A 183 -51.57 -6.87 34.64
CA LEU A 183 -52.88 -6.19 34.72
C LEU A 183 -53.12 -5.11 33.64
N TYR A 184 -52.67 -5.29 32.38
CA TYR A 184 -53.07 -4.39 31.28
C TYR A 184 -53.16 -5.05 29.88
N GLU A 185 -53.63 -6.30 29.81
CA GLU A 185 -53.71 -7.05 28.54
C GLU A 185 -55.10 -7.68 28.32
N ARG A 186 -56.18 -6.87 28.40
CA ARG A 186 -57.52 -7.37 28.03
C ARG A 186 -58.56 -6.37 27.49
N GLN A 187 -58.17 -5.20 26.97
CA GLN A 187 -59.16 -4.30 26.37
C GLN A 187 -58.62 -3.41 25.23
N LEU A 188 -58.29 -4.02 24.08
CA LEU A 188 -58.28 -3.34 22.77
C LEU A 188 -58.20 -4.33 21.59
N GLN A 189 -59.31 -5.03 21.32
CA GLN A 189 -59.57 -5.71 20.04
C GLN A 189 -60.94 -5.28 19.50
N SER A 190 -61.02 -4.08 18.89
CA SER A 190 -62.00 -3.73 17.85
C SER A 190 -61.65 -2.36 17.23
N ALA A 191 -62.28 -2.06 16.10
CA ALA A 191 -62.20 -0.83 15.30
C ALA A 191 -60.86 -0.55 14.59
N SER A 192 -60.97 0.13 13.45
CA SER A 192 -59.90 0.31 12.46
C SER A 192 -59.51 1.78 12.28
N ARG A 193 -58.24 2.03 11.94
CA ARG A 193 -57.80 2.64 10.66
C ARG A 193 -56.28 2.79 10.62
N TYR A 194 -55.72 2.87 9.41
CA TYR A 194 -54.29 3.10 9.18
C TYR A 194 -53.87 4.53 9.60
N VAL A 195 -52.83 4.62 10.42
CA VAL A 195 -51.90 5.76 10.49
C VAL A 195 -50.49 5.17 10.63
N ASP A 196 -49.50 5.79 9.99
CA ASP A 196 -48.10 5.34 10.00
C ASP A 196 -47.46 5.48 11.40
N VAL A 197 -46.61 4.52 11.77
CA VAL A 197 -45.92 4.44 13.07
C VAL A 197 -44.40 4.20 12.90
N GLY A 198 -43.81 4.72 11.82
CA GLY A 198 -42.37 4.60 11.54
C GLY A 198 -41.44 5.07 12.68
N TRP A 199 -41.88 5.99 13.54
CA TRP A 199 -41.07 6.60 14.61
C TRP A 199 -40.59 5.63 15.70
N MET A 200 -41.19 4.43 15.83
CA MET A 200 -40.90 3.52 16.95
C MET A 200 -39.69 2.59 16.73
N TRP A 201 -39.06 2.64 15.55
CA TRP A 201 -37.99 1.70 15.16
C TRP A 201 -36.56 2.27 15.16
N ASP A 202 -36.39 3.59 15.39
CA ASP A 202 -35.08 4.28 15.48
C ASP A 202 -34.24 3.91 16.74
N ARG A 203 -34.56 2.79 17.41
CA ARG A 203 -33.79 2.20 18.54
C ARG A 203 -32.87 1.04 18.13
N ALA A 204 -32.59 0.88 16.84
CA ALA A 204 -31.39 0.15 16.43
C ALA A 204 -30.15 0.97 16.85
N SER A 205 -29.54 0.62 17.98
CA SER A 205 -28.43 1.36 18.62
C SER A 205 -27.45 1.92 17.59
N SER A 206 -27.46 3.24 17.40
CA SER A 206 -26.59 3.93 16.45
C SER A 206 -25.15 3.80 16.92
N ASP A 207 -24.38 2.96 16.25
CA ASP A 207 -22.95 2.78 16.53
C ASP A 207 -22.23 4.11 16.25
N PRO A 208 -21.60 4.75 17.26
CA PRO A 208 -21.00 6.06 17.10
C PRO A 208 -19.86 6.07 16.08
N ARG A 209 -19.30 4.90 15.70
CA ARG A 209 -18.30 4.79 14.62
C ARG A 209 -18.89 5.13 13.25
N TYR A 210 -20.18 4.88 13.03
CA TYR A 210 -20.86 5.12 11.74
C TYR A 210 -21.46 6.53 11.64
N ALA A 211 -21.60 7.25 12.77
CA ALA A 211 -22.15 8.60 12.81
C ALA A 211 -21.26 9.60 12.04
N SER A 212 -21.83 10.29 11.06
CA SER A 212 -21.13 11.34 10.30
C SER A 212 -21.60 12.74 10.71
N SER A 213 -20.67 13.50 11.28
CA SER A 213 -20.82 14.91 11.67
C SER A 213 -20.71 15.90 10.50
N ALA A 214 -20.45 15.43 9.27
CA ALA A 214 -20.46 16.28 8.09
C ALA A 214 -21.89 16.82 7.85
N ASP A 215 -22.04 18.12 7.66
CA ASP A 215 -23.32 18.67 7.20
C ASP A 215 -23.54 18.33 5.71
N VAL A 216 -24.79 18.17 5.31
CA VAL A 216 -25.14 17.81 3.94
C VAL A 216 -25.41 19.08 3.15
N GLY A 217 -24.42 19.51 2.36
CA GLY A 217 -24.58 20.59 1.39
C GLY A 217 -25.55 20.18 0.27
N TRP A 218 -26.86 20.32 0.51
CA TRP A 218 -27.91 19.85 -0.41
C TRP A 218 -27.82 20.48 -1.81
N GLU A 219 -27.40 21.74 -1.89
CA GLU A 219 -27.13 22.44 -3.15
C GLU A 219 -25.94 21.82 -3.91
N ASP A 220 -24.90 21.38 -3.21
CA ASP A 220 -23.74 20.72 -3.82
C ASP A 220 -24.09 19.29 -4.28
N VAL A 221 -24.89 18.57 -3.48
CA VAL A 221 -25.50 17.29 -3.88
C VAL A 221 -26.38 17.46 -5.13
N TYR A 222 -27.17 18.54 -5.20
CA TYR A 222 -28.02 18.84 -6.35
C TYR A 222 -27.22 19.14 -7.62
N LYS A 223 -26.20 20.01 -7.53
CA LYS A 223 -25.27 20.29 -8.65
C LYS A 223 -24.58 19.02 -9.14
N ALA A 224 -24.03 18.21 -8.24
CA ALA A 224 -23.34 16.97 -8.58
C ALA A 224 -24.24 16.03 -9.39
N LEU A 225 -25.49 15.86 -8.96
CA LEU A 225 -26.49 15.04 -9.64
C LEU A 225 -27.08 15.69 -10.91
N GLY A 226 -27.03 17.02 -11.05
CA GLY A 226 -27.48 17.76 -12.22
C GLY A 226 -26.77 17.33 -13.52
N ASN A 227 -25.49 16.96 -13.42
CA ASN A 227 -24.72 16.43 -14.55
C ASN A 227 -25.31 15.12 -15.09
N LEU A 228 -25.83 14.24 -14.22
CA LEU A 228 -26.46 12.97 -14.63
C LEU A 228 -27.82 13.16 -15.31
N ARG A 229 -28.51 14.27 -15.02
CA ARG A 229 -29.83 14.61 -15.57
C ARG A 229 -29.76 15.25 -16.96
N SER A 230 -28.56 15.53 -17.46
CA SER A 230 -28.33 16.31 -18.69
C SER A 230 -28.08 15.46 -19.95
N GLY A 231 -27.89 14.15 -19.81
CA GLY A 231 -27.54 13.25 -20.93
C GLY A 231 -28.73 12.72 -21.74
N ASN A 232 -29.02 13.35 -22.89
CA ASN A 232 -29.94 12.96 -23.98
C ASN A 232 -31.41 12.62 -23.66
N ASN A 233 -31.81 12.32 -22.41
CA ASN A 233 -33.19 12.16 -21.99
C ASN A 233 -33.46 13.07 -20.77
N ARG A 234 -34.16 14.19 -20.99
CA ARG A 234 -34.46 15.21 -19.96
C ARG A 234 -35.46 14.75 -18.87
N GLN A 235 -35.75 13.45 -18.81
CA GLN A 235 -36.73 12.78 -17.94
C GLN A 235 -36.18 11.42 -17.45
N SER A 236 -34.89 11.36 -17.10
CA SER A 236 -34.27 10.14 -16.57
C SER A 236 -34.65 9.89 -15.10
N HIS A 237 -35.64 9.02 -14.87
CA HIS A 237 -36.04 8.57 -13.53
C HIS A 237 -34.91 7.84 -12.78
N LEU A 238 -34.08 8.59 -12.04
CA LEU A 238 -33.02 8.02 -11.21
C LEU A 238 -33.60 7.24 -10.02
N ARG A 239 -33.08 6.03 -9.81
CA ARG A 239 -33.24 5.26 -8.56
C ARG A 239 -32.04 5.50 -7.66
N VAL A 240 -32.28 6.02 -6.46
CA VAL A 240 -31.23 6.41 -5.52
C VAL A 240 -31.24 5.50 -4.29
N GLY A 241 -30.17 4.74 -4.10
CA GLY A 241 -29.96 3.94 -2.90
C GLY A 241 -29.22 4.76 -1.83
N LEU A 242 -29.87 5.04 -0.70
CA LEU A 242 -29.32 5.83 0.40
C LEU A 242 -28.71 4.94 1.48
N LEU A 243 -27.43 5.12 1.79
CA LEU A 243 -26.70 4.39 2.82
C LEU A 243 -26.16 5.35 3.88
N ASN A 244 -26.40 5.05 5.17
CA ASN A 244 -25.87 5.81 6.32
C ASN A 244 -26.29 7.29 6.41
N PHE A 245 -27.40 7.67 5.79
CA PHE A 245 -28.11 8.92 6.08
C PHE A 245 -29.10 8.72 7.24
N ASN A 246 -29.37 9.77 8.00
CA ASN A 246 -30.33 9.75 9.10
C ASN A 246 -31.79 9.98 8.64
N SER A 247 -32.74 9.90 9.57
CA SER A 247 -34.18 10.01 9.29
C SER A 247 -34.65 11.41 8.88
N THR A 248 -33.95 12.50 9.23
CA THR A 248 -34.28 13.85 8.74
C THR A 248 -33.69 14.13 7.35
N GLU A 249 -32.46 13.66 7.10
CA GLU A 249 -31.80 13.72 5.79
C GLU A 249 -32.60 12.98 4.69
N TYR A 250 -33.31 11.89 5.04
CA TYR A 250 -34.23 11.21 4.12
C TYR A 250 -35.37 12.11 3.62
N GLY A 251 -35.90 12.99 4.49
CA GLY A 251 -36.90 13.98 4.12
C GLY A 251 -36.34 15.00 3.11
N SER A 252 -35.15 15.53 3.38
CA SER A 252 -34.45 16.45 2.47
C SER A 252 -34.12 15.82 1.11
N TRP A 253 -33.68 14.56 1.08
CA TRP A 253 -33.49 13.79 -0.15
C TRP A 253 -34.78 13.72 -0.99
N THR A 254 -35.93 13.54 -0.34
CA THR A 254 -37.24 13.44 -1.01
C THR A 254 -37.73 14.80 -1.53
N GLN A 255 -37.35 15.91 -0.88
CA GLN A 255 -37.61 17.27 -1.38
C GLN A 255 -36.70 17.62 -2.58
N LEU A 256 -35.43 17.18 -2.54
CA LEU A 256 -34.45 17.43 -3.60
C LEU A 256 -34.78 16.70 -4.91
N LEU A 257 -35.38 15.51 -4.80
CA LEU A 257 -35.71 14.61 -5.91
C LEU A 257 -37.17 14.11 -5.76
N PRO A 258 -38.18 14.89 -6.22
CA PRO A 258 -39.59 14.56 -6.03
C PRO A 258 -39.99 13.18 -6.57
N ALA A 259 -40.79 12.45 -5.79
CA ALA A 259 -41.08 11.03 -6.00
C ALA A 259 -41.69 10.69 -7.38
N ASP A 260 -42.47 11.60 -7.97
CA ASP A 260 -43.06 11.46 -9.31
C ASP A 260 -41.99 11.31 -10.42
N SER A 261 -40.77 11.75 -10.12
CA SER A 261 -39.59 11.70 -11.00
C SER A 261 -38.47 10.76 -10.51
N HIS A 262 -38.48 10.30 -9.26
CA HIS A 262 -37.35 9.59 -8.66
C HIS A 262 -37.76 8.53 -7.63
N VAL A 263 -37.07 7.38 -7.62
CA VAL A 263 -37.31 6.30 -6.65
C VAL A 263 -36.17 6.27 -5.65
N ILE A 264 -36.42 6.81 -4.46
CA ILE A 264 -35.47 6.79 -3.34
C ILE A 264 -35.70 5.51 -2.53
N SER A 265 -34.63 4.90 -2.02
CA SER A 265 -34.72 3.71 -1.16
C SER A 265 -33.61 3.69 -0.13
N THR A 266 -33.95 3.50 1.14
CA THR A 266 -32.97 3.30 2.21
C THR A 266 -32.36 1.90 2.14
N VAL A 267 -31.04 1.82 2.24
CA VAL A 267 -30.29 0.56 2.29
C VAL A 267 -29.84 0.33 3.72
N ARG A 268 -30.44 -0.66 4.38
CA ARG A 268 -30.07 -1.05 5.75
C ARG A 268 -28.76 -1.82 5.74
N LEU A 269 -27.79 -1.37 6.52
CA LEU A 269 -26.54 -2.08 6.79
C LEU A 269 -26.47 -2.37 8.29
N GLU A 270 -26.03 -3.56 8.67
CA GLU A 270 -25.74 -3.88 10.07
C GLU A 270 -24.31 -3.43 10.40
N HIS A 271 -24.10 -2.86 11.58
CA HIS A 271 -22.77 -2.39 11.98
C HIS A 271 -21.79 -3.56 12.19
N ALA A 272 -20.51 -3.33 11.89
CA ALA A 272 -19.45 -4.27 12.21
C ALA A 272 -19.41 -4.53 13.74
N LYS A 273 -19.02 -5.74 14.16
CA LYS A 273 -18.90 -6.04 15.60
C LYS A 273 -17.81 -5.19 16.25
N ASP A 274 -17.93 -4.90 17.55
CA ASP A 274 -16.93 -4.13 18.30
C ASP A 274 -15.57 -4.84 18.37
N SER A 275 -15.58 -6.18 18.24
CA SER A 275 -14.37 -7.01 18.10
C SER A 275 -13.65 -6.87 16.75
N VAL A 276 -14.23 -6.16 15.78
CA VAL A 276 -13.57 -5.84 14.50
C VAL A 276 -12.96 -4.45 14.63
N THR A 277 -11.64 -4.42 14.87
CA THR A 277 -10.83 -3.21 14.95
C THR A 277 -9.97 -3.08 13.70
N TRP A 278 -9.32 -1.93 13.49
CA TRP A 278 -8.40 -1.79 12.37
C TRP A 278 -7.26 -2.82 12.46
N GLN A 279 -6.78 -3.15 13.66
CA GLN A 279 -5.73 -4.14 13.90
C GLN A 279 -6.17 -5.59 13.64
N THR A 280 -7.47 -5.93 13.71
CA THR A 280 -7.95 -7.27 13.30
C THR A 280 -8.21 -7.38 11.80
N LEU A 281 -8.39 -6.26 11.09
CA LEU A 281 -8.39 -6.22 9.62
C LEU A 281 -6.98 -6.05 9.03
N TYR A 282 -6.07 -5.40 9.78
CA TYR A 282 -4.70 -5.12 9.39
C TYR A 282 -3.72 -5.50 10.51
N PRO A 283 -3.59 -6.80 10.85
CA PRO A 283 -2.60 -7.25 11.83
C PRO A 283 -1.18 -7.08 11.29
N GLU A 284 -0.21 -6.91 12.21
CA GLU A 284 1.22 -6.84 11.91
C GLU A 284 1.75 -8.17 11.36
N TRP A 285 1.45 -9.25 12.08
CA TRP A 285 1.87 -10.62 11.74
C TRP A 285 0.67 -11.51 11.41
N ILE A 286 0.87 -12.40 10.43
CA ILE A 286 0.03 -13.58 10.15
C ILE A 286 0.95 -14.75 9.75
N ASP A 287 0.44 -15.98 9.77
CA ASP A 287 1.15 -17.16 9.23
C ASP A 287 1.18 -17.16 7.70
N GLU A 288 2.06 -16.35 7.11
CA GLU A 288 2.19 -16.20 5.65
C GLU A 288 2.75 -17.45 4.95
N GLU A 289 3.27 -18.44 5.69
CA GLU A 289 3.75 -19.70 5.13
C GLU A 289 2.67 -20.81 5.15
N GLU A 290 1.55 -20.57 5.86
CA GLU A 290 0.50 -21.55 6.18
C GLU A 290 1.08 -22.79 6.93
N GLU A 291 2.07 -22.57 7.81
CA GLU A 291 2.77 -23.65 8.56
C GLU A 291 1.93 -24.20 9.73
N THR A 292 1.00 -23.41 10.29
CA THR A 292 0.20 -23.72 11.49
C THR A 292 -1.28 -23.37 11.35
N GLU A 293 -1.61 -22.25 10.72
CA GLU A 293 -3.00 -21.84 10.42
C GLU A 293 -3.09 -21.21 9.03
N ILE A 294 -4.31 -21.15 8.47
CA ILE A 294 -4.58 -20.40 7.24
C ILE A 294 -5.13 -19.03 7.67
N PRO A 295 -4.40 -17.92 7.45
CA PRO A 295 -4.87 -16.59 7.82
C PRO A 295 -6.19 -16.25 7.12
N SER A 296 -7.13 -15.64 7.83
CA SER A 296 -8.44 -15.27 7.28
C SER A 296 -8.97 -14.00 7.93
N CYS A 297 -9.67 -13.20 7.15
CA CYS A 297 -10.18 -11.92 7.63
C CYS A 297 -11.54 -12.03 8.35
N PRO A 298 -11.77 -11.24 9.43
CA PRO A 298 -13.09 -11.06 10.02
C PRO A 298 -14.14 -10.61 8.99
N SER A 299 -15.32 -11.22 9.01
CA SER A 299 -16.40 -10.82 8.10
C SER A 299 -17.07 -9.51 8.55
N LEU A 300 -17.26 -8.62 7.58
CA LEU A 300 -18.13 -7.46 7.69
C LEU A 300 -19.55 -7.85 7.21
N PRO A 301 -20.63 -7.31 7.81
CA PRO A 301 -21.99 -7.52 7.32
C PRO A 301 -22.20 -7.12 5.84
N GLU A 302 -23.28 -7.63 5.24
CA GLU A 302 -23.68 -7.26 3.88
C GLU A 302 -24.82 -6.25 3.90
N PRO A 303 -24.89 -5.29 2.95
CA PRO A 303 -26.00 -4.37 2.85
C PRO A 303 -27.28 -5.11 2.44
N ASN A 304 -28.33 -4.96 3.23
CA ASN A 304 -29.62 -5.60 3.01
C ASN A 304 -30.40 -4.85 1.93
N VAL A 305 -30.66 -5.52 0.81
CA VAL A 305 -31.34 -4.96 -0.38
C VAL A 305 -32.38 -5.97 -0.89
N PRO A 306 -33.61 -5.53 -1.20
CA PRO A 306 -34.62 -6.40 -1.83
C PRO A 306 -34.10 -7.06 -3.12
N ARG A 307 -34.32 -8.37 -3.28
CA ARG A 307 -33.81 -9.14 -4.41
C ARG A 307 -34.23 -8.54 -5.76
N GLY A 308 -33.28 -7.98 -6.50
CA GLY A 308 -33.50 -7.43 -7.84
C GLY A 308 -33.74 -5.92 -7.88
N ALA A 309 -33.79 -5.23 -6.73
CA ALA A 309 -33.67 -3.77 -6.69
C ALA A 309 -32.33 -3.34 -7.31
N ARG A 310 -32.30 -2.15 -7.92
CA ARG A 310 -31.12 -1.56 -8.56
C ARG A 310 -31.13 -0.06 -8.38
N PHE A 311 -29.94 0.50 -8.25
CA PHE A 311 -29.72 1.92 -8.12
C PHE A 311 -28.94 2.44 -9.33
N ASP A 312 -29.29 3.64 -9.77
CA ASP A 312 -28.54 4.41 -10.77
C ASP A 312 -27.48 5.28 -10.07
N VAL A 313 -27.77 5.68 -8.82
CA VAL A 313 -26.86 6.31 -7.89
C VAL A 313 -26.93 5.59 -6.53
N VAL A 314 -25.78 5.16 -6.01
CA VAL A 314 -25.63 4.75 -4.61
C VAL A 314 -25.04 5.94 -3.86
N ALA A 315 -25.86 6.62 -3.05
CA ALA A 315 -25.38 7.72 -2.20
C ALA A 315 -25.05 7.19 -0.80
N VAL A 316 -23.91 7.61 -0.25
CA VAL A 316 -23.46 7.21 1.08
C VAL A 316 -22.83 8.36 1.85
N LYS A 317 -23.26 8.57 3.09
CA LYS A 317 -22.64 9.53 4.02
C LYS A 317 -21.53 8.84 4.80
N LEU A 318 -20.31 9.37 4.80
CA LEU A 318 -19.16 8.75 5.50
C LEU A 318 -18.73 9.55 6.74
N PRO A 319 -18.35 8.89 7.85
CA PRO A 319 -17.70 9.56 8.97
C PRO A 319 -16.33 10.13 8.55
N CYS A 320 -15.98 11.29 9.07
CA CYS A 320 -14.72 12.00 8.80
C CYS A 320 -14.39 12.88 10.01
N THR A 321 -13.38 12.48 10.78
CA THR A 321 -12.99 13.17 12.02
C THR A 321 -11.92 14.23 11.83
N ARG A 322 -11.28 14.27 10.64
CA ARG A 322 -10.13 15.14 10.28
C ARG A 322 -8.92 15.10 11.25
N VAL A 323 -8.86 14.14 12.19
CA VAL A 323 -7.68 13.89 13.04
C VAL A 323 -6.72 12.90 12.38
N ALA A 324 -5.47 12.85 12.86
CA ALA A 324 -4.48 11.88 12.37
C ALA A 324 -5.03 10.44 12.41
N GLY A 325 -4.85 9.69 11.33
CA GLY A 325 -5.35 8.31 11.22
C GLY A 325 -6.85 8.17 10.86
N TRP A 326 -7.58 9.24 10.50
CA TRP A 326 -9.00 9.16 10.08
C TRP A 326 -9.26 8.14 8.95
N SER A 327 -8.25 7.84 8.14
CA SER A 327 -8.30 6.88 7.03
C SER A 327 -8.20 5.41 7.47
N ARG A 328 -7.92 5.14 8.76
CA ARG A 328 -7.85 3.81 9.38
C ARG A 328 -9.07 3.50 10.25
N ASP A 329 -10.26 3.87 9.76
CA ASP A 329 -11.53 3.61 10.44
C ASP A 329 -12.33 2.45 9.82
N VAL A 330 -12.85 1.57 10.68
CA VAL A 330 -13.56 0.34 10.28
C VAL A 330 -14.94 0.66 9.69
N ALA A 331 -15.66 1.64 10.24
CA ALA A 331 -16.98 2.02 9.73
C ALA A 331 -16.88 2.69 8.36
N ARG A 332 -15.92 3.62 8.21
CA ARG A 332 -15.59 4.30 6.96
C ARG A 332 -15.17 3.31 5.87
N LEU A 333 -14.33 2.31 6.19
CA LEU A 333 -13.97 1.24 5.27
C LEU A 333 -15.20 0.39 4.89
N HIS A 334 -15.96 -0.06 5.88
CA HIS A 334 -17.13 -0.91 5.69
C HIS A 334 -18.20 -0.24 4.80
N LEU A 335 -18.52 1.03 5.05
CA LEU A 335 -19.46 1.81 4.25
C LEU A 335 -19.03 1.93 2.78
N GLN A 336 -17.74 2.14 2.51
CA GLN A 336 -17.19 2.22 1.15
C GLN A 336 -17.19 0.86 0.44
N LEU A 337 -16.86 -0.22 1.14
CA LEU A 337 -16.98 -1.58 0.60
C LEU A 337 -18.44 -1.94 0.29
N SER A 338 -19.38 -1.59 1.17
CA SER A 338 -20.81 -1.80 0.94
C SER A 338 -21.33 -0.96 -0.22
N ALA A 339 -20.96 0.31 -0.35
CA ALA A 339 -21.28 1.13 -1.52
C ALA A 339 -20.71 0.53 -2.83
N ALA A 340 -19.48 0.01 -2.80
CA ALA A 340 -18.89 -0.69 -3.94
C ALA A 340 -19.66 -1.96 -4.34
N LYS A 341 -20.07 -2.78 -3.36
CA LYS A 341 -20.89 -3.99 -3.59
C LYS A 341 -22.26 -3.62 -4.20
N LEU A 342 -22.91 -2.58 -3.70
CA LEU A 342 -24.19 -2.07 -4.21
C LEU A 342 -24.10 -1.61 -5.67
N ALA A 343 -23.02 -0.91 -6.04
CA ALA A 343 -22.76 -0.51 -7.42
C ALA A 343 -22.51 -1.72 -8.34
N VAL A 344 -21.68 -2.68 -7.91
CA VAL A 344 -21.36 -3.89 -8.67
C VAL A 344 -22.55 -4.85 -8.82
N ALA A 345 -23.51 -4.83 -7.88
CA ALA A 345 -24.76 -5.58 -7.93
C ALA A 345 -25.84 -4.91 -8.80
N SER A 346 -25.86 -3.57 -8.84
CA SER A 346 -26.79 -2.79 -9.66
C SER A 346 -26.36 -2.72 -11.14
N SER A 347 -25.04 -2.67 -11.41
CA SER A 347 -24.48 -2.48 -12.75
C SER A 347 -24.81 -3.62 -13.71
N LYS A 348 -25.11 -3.25 -14.96
CA LYS A 348 -25.37 -4.15 -16.08
C LYS A 348 -24.42 -3.85 -17.24
N ARG A 349 -24.38 -4.77 -18.21
CA ARG A 349 -23.48 -4.73 -19.38
C ARG A 349 -23.54 -3.44 -20.22
N ASN A 350 -24.63 -2.68 -20.12
CA ASN A 350 -24.85 -1.39 -20.79
C ASN A 350 -25.44 -0.35 -19.80
N HIS A 351 -25.15 -0.45 -18.49
CA HIS A 351 -25.68 0.50 -17.49
C HIS A 351 -24.67 0.75 -16.37
N ASP A 352 -24.12 1.95 -16.38
CA ASP A 352 -23.17 2.44 -15.39
C ASP A 352 -23.90 2.95 -14.15
N VAL A 353 -23.33 2.69 -12.97
CA VAL A 353 -23.93 3.02 -11.68
C VAL A 353 -23.00 3.94 -10.93
N HIS A 354 -23.52 5.11 -10.58
CA HIS A 354 -22.73 6.12 -9.91
C HIS A 354 -22.68 5.88 -8.40
N VAL A 355 -21.60 6.34 -7.76
CA VAL A 355 -21.46 6.33 -6.31
C VAL A 355 -21.19 7.76 -5.84
N LEU A 356 -22.07 8.28 -4.98
CA LEU A 356 -21.97 9.62 -4.42
C LEU A 356 -21.55 9.51 -2.95
N PHE A 357 -20.39 10.06 -2.60
CA PHE A 357 -19.95 10.20 -1.22
C PHE A 357 -20.27 11.58 -0.69
N VAL A 358 -20.93 11.67 0.46
CA VAL A 358 -21.09 12.92 1.22
C VAL A 358 -20.13 12.87 2.42
N THR A 359 -18.99 13.56 2.29
CA THR A 359 -17.89 13.57 3.26
C THR A 359 -16.81 14.61 2.93
N ASP A 360 -16.14 15.17 3.94
CA ASP A 360 -15.04 16.12 3.72
C ASP A 360 -13.71 15.42 3.37
N CYS A 361 -13.47 14.27 3.98
CA CYS A 361 -12.27 13.45 3.80
C CYS A 361 -12.35 12.67 2.47
N PHE A 362 -11.27 12.54 1.71
CA PHE A 362 -11.30 11.82 0.42
C PHE A 362 -11.70 10.32 0.58
N PRO A 363 -12.50 9.75 -0.35
CA PRO A 363 -12.74 8.29 -0.42
C PRO A 363 -11.46 7.51 -0.73
N ILE A 364 -11.41 6.23 -0.37
CA ILE A 364 -10.24 5.33 -0.50
C ILE A 364 -9.64 5.41 -1.93
N PRO A 365 -8.45 5.99 -2.12
CA PRO A 365 -7.96 6.40 -3.45
C PRO A 365 -7.75 5.26 -4.45
N ASN A 366 -7.56 4.03 -3.97
CA ASN A 366 -7.34 2.86 -4.80
C ASN A 366 -8.59 1.96 -4.94
N LEU A 367 -9.66 2.23 -4.20
CA LEU A 367 -11.00 1.62 -4.37
C LEU A 367 -11.88 2.50 -5.28
N PHE A 368 -11.91 3.80 -5.00
CA PHE A 368 -12.59 4.83 -5.79
C PHE A 368 -11.56 5.83 -6.36
N PRO A 369 -10.79 5.42 -7.41
CA PRO A 369 -9.71 6.23 -7.94
C PRO A 369 -10.22 7.47 -8.66
N CYS A 370 -9.48 8.58 -8.57
CA CYS A 370 -9.87 9.85 -9.19
C CYS A 370 -10.07 9.75 -10.71
N LYS A 371 -9.48 8.77 -11.41
CA LYS A 371 -9.78 8.49 -12.84
C LYS A 371 -11.26 8.14 -13.11
N ASN A 372 -12.02 7.83 -12.06
CA ASN A 372 -13.46 7.56 -12.08
C ASN A 372 -14.29 8.70 -11.43
N LEU A 373 -13.68 9.80 -10.97
CA LEU A 373 -14.39 10.94 -10.38
C LEU A 373 -15.04 11.79 -11.50
N VAL A 374 -16.34 12.02 -11.40
CA VAL A 374 -17.15 12.78 -12.37
C VAL A 374 -17.20 14.26 -12.00
N THR A 375 -17.50 14.57 -10.73
CA THR A 375 -17.35 15.91 -10.15
C THR A 375 -17.18 15.83 -8.63
N ARG A 376 -16.68 16.91 -8.03
CA ARG A 376 -16.72 17.17 -6.59
C ARG A 376 -17.28 18.58 -6.38
N GLU A 377 -18.44 18.67 -5.77
CA GLU A 377 -19.04 19.91 -5.30
C GLU A 377 -18.93 19.91 -3.77
N GLY A 378 -18.12 20.79 -3.16
CA GLY A 378 -17.96 20.83 -1.70
C GLY A 378 -17.56 19.49 -1.06
N SER A 379 -18.48 18.91 -0.28
CA SER A 379 -18.37 17.59 0.37
C SER A 379 -19.04 16.45 -0.42
N ALA A 380 -19.65 16.72 -1.57
CA ALA A 380 -20.32 15.77 -2.45
C ALA A 380 -19.40 15.31 -3.59
N TRP A 381 -18.90 14.07 -3.51
CA TRP A 381 -18.00 13.47 -4.50
C TRP A 381 -18.73 12.41 -5.34
N LEU A 382 -18.94 12.68 -6.63
CA LEU A 382 -19.65 11.77 -7.54
C LEU A 382 -18.68 10.96 -8.39
N TYR A 383 -18.73 9.64 -8.33
CA TYR A 383 -17.91 8.72 -9.11
C TYR A 383 -18.74 7.88 -10.09
N SER A 384 -18.13 7.53 -11.22
CA SER A 384 -18.61 6.51 -12.18
C SER A 384 -17.61 5.35 -12.21
N PRO A 385 -17.67 4.39 -11.26
CA PRO A 385 -16.70 3.31 -11.16
C PRO A 385 -16.83 2.24 -12.26
N ASP A 386 -15.70 1.82 -12.83
CA ASP A 386 -15.59 0.59 -13.64
C ASP A 386 -16.04 -0.63 -12.82
N SER A 387 -17.22 -1.18 -13.15
CA SER A 387 -17.82 -2.31 -12.42
C SER A 387 -17.15 -3.67 -12.70
N LYS A 388 -16.28 -3.78 -13.72
CA LYS A 388 -15.38 -4.93 -13.92
C LYS A 388 -14.21 -4.81 -12.95
N ALA A 389 -13.49 -3.69 -12.96
CA ALA A 389 -12.36 -3.48 -12.05
C ALA A 389 -12.78 -3.54 -10.57
N LEU A 390 -13.91 -2.91 -10.21
CA LEU A 390 -14.43 -2.93 -8.85
C LEU A 390 -14.89 -4.33 -8.40
N ARG A 391 -15.42 -5.15 -9.32
CA ARG A 391 -15.77 -6.56 -9.04
C ARG A 391 -14.54 -7.44 -8.79
N GLU A 392 -13.42 -7.19 -9.47
CA GLU A 392 -12.16 -7.90 -9.19
C GLU A 392 -11.55 -7.43 -7.85
N LYS A 393 -11.60 -6.13 -7.53
CA LYS A 393 -11.15 -5.59 -6.24
C LYS A 393 -11.96 -6.17 -5.06
N LEU A 394 -13.28 -6.33 -5.21
CA LEU A 394 -14.17 -6.95 -4.22
C LEU A 394 -14.04 -8.49 -4.07
N ARG A 395 -13.16 -9.15 -4.84
CA ARG A 395 -12.82 -10.57 -4.63
C ARG A 395 -11.62 -10.79 -3.72
N LEU A 396 -10.87 -9.74 -3.41
CA LEU A 396 -9.71 -9.79 -2.53
C LEU A 396 -10.14 -9.68 -1.07
N PRO A 397 -9.28 -10.10 -0.11
CA PRO A 397 -9.58 -9.93 1.31
C PRO A 397 -9.83 -8.48 1.69
N VAL A 398 -10.67 -8.28 2.71
CA VAL A 398 -11.09 -6.94 3.18
C VAL A 398 -9.94 -6.13 3.80
N GLY A 399 -8.86 -6.78 4.23
CA GLY A 399 -7.64 -6.16 4.74
C GLY A 399 -6.42 -7.10 4.72
N SER A 400 -5.34 -6.75 5.40
CA SER A 400 -4.08 -7.51 5.41
C SER A 400 -4.06 -8.73 6.37
N CYS A 401 -5.20 -9.10 6.93
CA CYS A 401 -5.42 -10.30 7.76
C CYS A 401 -5.35 -11.64 6.99
N GLU A 402 -5.32 -11.57 5.65
CA GLU A 402 -5.36 -12.73 4.76
C GLU A 402 -4.49 -12.43 3.53
N LEU A 403 -3.83 -13.45 2.97
CA LEU A 403 -2.95 -13.28 1.82
C LEU A 403 -3.75 -13.09 0.53
N ALA A 404 -3.61 -11.93 -0.09
CA ALA A 404 -4.23 -11.64 -1.39
C ALA A 404 -3.55 -12.39 -2.57
N VAL A 405 -2.39 -13.00 -2.33
CA VAL A 405 -1.71 -13.93 -3.25
C VAL A 405 -1.16 -15.12 -2.44
N PRO A 406 -1.50 -16.38 -2.78
CA PRO A 406 -0.96 -17.54 -2.06
C PRO A 406 0.54 -17.71 -2.29
N LEU A 407 1.27 -18.18 -1.28
CA LEU A 407 2.74 -18.38 -1.27
C LEU A 407 3.27 -19.09 -2.53
N LYS A 408 2.53 -20.10 -3.01
CA LYS A 408 2.81 -20.90 -4.21
C LYS A 408 1.93 -20.46 -5.38
N ALA A 409 1.96 -19.15 -5.69
CA ALA A 409 1.26 -18.54 -6.81
C ALA A 409 1.50 -19.31 -8.13
N LYS A 410 0.43 -19.82 -8.74
CA LYS A 410 0.49 -20.47 -10.04
C LYS A 410 0.44 -19.41 -11.13
N SER A 411 1.38 -19.46 -12.08
CA SER A 411 1.53 -18.52 -13.21
C SER A 411 0.33 -18.44 -14.18
N ARG A 412 -0.76 -19.16 -13.93
CA ARG A 412 -1.99 -19.19 -14.73
C ARG A 412 -3.17 -18.42 -14.12
N LEU A 413 -2.99 -17.73 -13.00
CA LEU A 413 -4.11 -17.17 -12.22
C LEU A 413 -4.92 -16.09 -12.95
N PHE A 414 -4.32 -15.33 -13.89
CA PHE A 414 -4.99 -14.21 -14.55
C PHE A 414 -4.68 -14.15 -16.05
N SER A 415 -5.68 -13.76 -16.85
CA SER A 415 -5.56 -13.64 -18.30
C SER A 415 -4.74 -12.41 -18.67
N VAL A 416 -3.74 -12.59 -19.55
CA VAL A 416 -2.93 -11.51 -20.09
C VAL A 416 -3.70 -10.84 -21.24
N ASP A 417 -4.60 -9.91 -20.89
CA ASP A 417 -4.92 -8.78 -21.76
C ASP A 417 -3.61 -8.07 -22.16
N ARG A 418 -3.55 -7.43 -23.34
CA ARG A 418 -2.38 -6.67 -23.82
C ARG A 418 -2.18 -5.36 -23.03
N ARG A 419 -1.80 -5.48 -21.76
CA ARG A 419 -1.51 -4.36 -20.85
C ARG A 419 -0.08 -3.87 -21.00
N ARG A 420 0.07 -2.56 -20.86
CA ARG A 420 1.34 -1.83 -20.83
C ARG A 420 1.88 -1.97 -19.40
N GLU A 421 2.83 -2.88 -19.21
CA GLU A 421 3.29 -3.32 -17.88
C GLU A 421 4.81 -3.22 -17.76
N ALA A 422 5.29 -2.57 -16.69
CA ALA A 422 6.70 -2.32 -16.43
C ALA A 422 7.11 -2.54 -14.97
N TYR A 423 8.37 -2.91 -14.75
CA TYR A 423 9.04 -2.66 -13.48
C TYR A 423 9.54 -1.21 -13.46
N ALA A 424 9.36 -0.53 -12.33
CA ALA A 424 9.91 0.80 -12.11
C ALA A 424 10.86 0.84 -10.93
N THR A 425 11.90 1.67 -11.01
CA THR A 425 12.69 2.10 -9.85
C THR A 425 13.01 3.59 -9.94
N ILE A 426 13.55 4.18 -8.86
CA ILE A 426 13.87 5.60 -8.77
C ILE A 426 15.24 5.84 -8.16
N LEU A 427 16.01 6.77 -8.74
CA LEU A 427 17.28 7.26 -8.21
C LEU A 427 17.22 8.78 -8.04
N HIS A 428 17.14 9.25 -6.80
CA HIS A 428 17.31 10.66 -6.47
C HIS A 428 18.63 10.86 -5.71
N SER A 429 19.46 11.80 -6.17
CA SER A 429 20.58 12.41 -5.43
C SER A 429 21.73 11.46 -5.00
N ALA A 430 21.68 10.18 -5.36
CA ALA A 430 22.58 9.14 -4.88
C ALA A 430 23.12 8.27 -6.03
N SER A 431 24.14 8.78 -6.74
CA SER A 431 24.81 8.05 -7.85
C SER A 431 25.36 6.66 -7.47
N GLU A 432 25.61 6.43 -6.18
CA GLU A 432 26.03 5.15 -5.62
C GLU A 432 25.00 4.02 -5.79
N TYR A 433 23.70 4.31 -5.93
CA TYR A 433 22.67 3.31 -6.18
C TYR A 433 22.53 2.91 -7.66
N VAL A 434 23.32 3.52 -8.57
CA VAL A 434 23.32 3.14 -10.00
C VAL A 434 23.75 1.68 -10.18
N CYS A 435 24.76 1.20 -9.44
CA CYS A 435 25.13 -0.22 -9.43
C CYS A 435 23.98 -1.11 -8.93
N GLY A 436 23.27 -0.68 -7.88
CA GLY A 436 22.08 -1.37 -7.36
C GLY A 436 20.99 -1.51 -8.42
N ALA A 437 20.58 -0.41 -9.06
CA ALA A 437 19.59 -0.40 -10.13
C ALA A 437 20.02 -1.23 -11.36
N ILE A 438 21.31 -1.23 -11.71
CA ILE A 438 21.85 -2.11 -12.76
C ILE A 438 21.67 -3.58 -12.35
N SER A 439 22.11 -3.98 -11.16
CA SER A 439 21.94 -5.35 -10.66
C SER A 439 20.46 -5.75 -10.52
N ALA A 440 19.57 -4.82 -10.16
CA ALA A 440 18.12 -5.05 -10.12
C ALA A 440 17.58 -5.39 -11.51
N ALA A 441 17.87 -4.61 -12.55
CA ALA A 441 17.51 -4.92 -13.94
C ALA A 441 18.07 -6.27 -14.40
N GLN A 442 19.34 -6.54 -14.13
CA GLN A 442 19.98 -7.81 -14.48
C GLN A 442 19.33 -8.99 -13.73
N SER A 443 18.87 -8.81 -12.50
CA SER A 443 18.12 -9.81 -11.74
C SER A 443 16.72 -10.07 -12.33
N ILE A 444 15.97 -9.03 -12.71
CA ILE A 444 14.66 -9.17 -13.39
C ILE A 444 14.79 -9.97 -14.69
N ARG A 445 15.86 -9.71 -15.47
CA ARG A 445 16.13 -10.42 -16.73
C ARG A 445 16.62 -11.86 -16.50
N GLN A 446 17.48 -12.10 -15.51
CA GLN A 446 17.89 -13.46 -15.12
C GLN A 446 16.73 -14.28 -14.52
N ALA A 447 15.75 -13.64 -13.90
CA ALA A 447 14.49 -14.23 -13.48
C ALA A 447 13.48 -14.46 -14.63
N GLY A 448 13.84 -14.11 -15.87
CA GLY A 448 13.08 -14.42 -17.08
C GLY A 448 11.91 -13.49 -17.40
N SER A 449 11.78 -12.33 -16.73
CA SER A 449 10.74 -11.36 -17.11
C SER A 449 11.12 -10.60 -18.38
N THR A 450 10.14 -10.47 -19.28
CA THR A 450 10.24 -9.73 -20.56
C THR A 450 9.63 -8.33 -20.50
N ARG A 451 9.12 -7.90 -19.34
CA ARG A 451 8.40 -6.63 -19.20
C ARG A 451 9.30 -5.41 -19.36
N ASP A 452 8.71 -4.24 -19.55
CA ASP A 452 9.48 -3.00 -19.62
C ASP A 452 10.20 -2.74 -18.29
N LEU A 453 11.35 -2.06 -18.39
CA LEU A 453 12.10 -1.56 -17.24
C LEU A 453 12.14 -0.03 -17.39
N VAL A 454 11.64 0.71 -16.41
CA VAL A 454 11.62 2.18 -16.41
C VAL A 454 12.34 2.71 -15.19
N ILE A 455 13.25 3.66 -15.35
CA ILE A 455 13.93 4.29 -14.21
C ILE A 455 13.72 5.79 -14.20
N LEU A 456 13.21 6.29 -13.08
CA LEU A 456 13.10 7.72 -12.81
C LEU A 456 14.42 8.20 -12.21
N VAL A 457 15.06 9.18 -12.83
CA VAL A 457 16.33 9.76 -12.35
C VAL A 457 16.23 11.27 -12.26
N ASP A 458 16.90 11.89 -11.29
CA ASP A 458 17.05 13.34 -11.30
C ASP A 458 18.26 13.80 -12.15
N GLU A 459 18.49 15.11 -12.19
CA GLU A 459 19.61 15.71 -12.93
C GLU A 459 20.99 15.34 -12.36
N THR A 460 21.08 14.95 -11.08
CA THR A 460 22.35 14.60 -10.40
C THR A 460 22.96 13.28 -10.89
N ILE A 461 22.13 12.40 -11.46
CA ILE A 461 22.57 11.13 -12.08
C ILE A 461 23.20 11.46 -13.44
N SER A 462 24.50 11.75 -13.46
CA SER A 462 25.20 12.19 -14.68
C SER A 462 25.08 11.23 -15.86
N ASP A 463 25.23 11.74 -17.09
CA ASP A 463 24.90 11.01 -18.32
C ASP A 463 25.76 9.76 -18.55
N HIS A 464 26.93 9.68 -17.92
CA HIS A 464 27.71 8.43 -17.83
C HIS A 464 26.89 7.31 -17.17
N HIS A 465 26.25 7.61 -16.04
CA HIS A 465 25.37 6.70 -15.31
C HIS A 465 24.05 6.46 -16.05
N ARG A 466 23.45 7.49 -16.68
CA ARG A 466 22.25 7.30 -17.53
C ARG A 466 22.52 6.25 -18.64
N ARG A 467 23.65 6.38 -19.35
CA ARG A 467 24.08 5.38 -20.35
C ARG A 467 24.37 3.99 -19.78
N GLY A 468 24.77 3.89 -18.51
CA GLY A 468 24.93 2.62 -17.80
C GLY A 468 23.58 1.94 -17.50
N LEU A 469 22.59 2.73 -17.10
CA LEU A 469 21.22 2.27 -16.86
C LEU A 469 20.54 1.84 -18.17
N GLU A 470 20.68 2.63 -19.24
CA GLU A 470 20.22 2.29 -20.59
C GLU A 470 20.86 0.98 -21.08
N ALA A 471 22.18 0.81 -20.92
CA ALA A 471 22.88 -0.41 -21.29
C ALA A 471 22.50 -1.63 -20.42
N ALA A 472 21.97 -1.43 -19.21
CA ALA A 472 21.38 -2.49 -18.39
C ALA A 472 19.93 -2.83 -18.76
N GLY A 473 19.32 -2.06 -19.66
CA GLY A 473 17.97 -2.26 -20.20
C GLY A 473 16.89 -1.31 -19.65
N TRP A 474 17.25 -0.30 -18.84
CA TRP A 474 16.29 0.67 -18.32
C TRP A 474 15.93 1.76 -19.35
N LYS A 475 14.63 2.04 -19.49
CA LYS A 475 14.12 3.27 -20.12
C LYS A 475 14.26 4.41 -19.11
N VAL A 476 15.33 5.20 -19.24
CA VAL A 476 15.64 6.33 -18.36
C VAL A 476 14.66 7.49 -18.61
N ARG A 477 14.15 8.09 -17.53
CA ARG A 477 13.34 9.31 -17.55
C ARG A 477 13.89 10.31 -16.55
N VAL A 478 14.26 11.50 -17.03
CA VAL A 478 14.65 12.60 -16.15
C VAL A 478 13.40 13.18 -15.49
N ILE A 479 13.43 13.34 -14.17
CA ILE A 479 12.35 13.90 -13.35
C ILE A 479 12.85 15.07 -12.50
N GLN A 480 12.00 16.08 -12.34
CA GLN A 480 12.17 17.06 -11.27
C GLN A 480 11.88 16.38 -9.92
N ARG A 481 12.85 16.41 -9.00
CA ARG A 481 12.69 15.90 -7.63
C ARG A 481 11.50 16.56 -6.93
N ILE A 482 10.90 15.86 -5.98
CA ILE A 482 9.89 16.40 -5.06
C ILE A 482 10.52 16.44 -3.67
N ARG A 483 10.55 17.62 -3.06
CA ARG A 483 11.03 17.79 -1.68
C ARG A 483 9.93 17.34 -0.72
N ASN A 484 10.28 16.60 0.33
CA ASN A 484 9.43 16.46 1.50
C ASN A 484 9.43 17.81 2.26
N PRO A 485 8.31 18.53 2.37
CA PRO A 485 8.27 19.82 3.05
C PRO A 485 8.68 19.72 4.53
N LYS A 486 8.36 18.60 5.18
CA LYS A 486 8.58 18.34 6.61
C LYS A 486 9.97 17.75 6.93
N ALA A 487 10.83 17.56 5.93
CA ALA A 487 12.20 17.09 6.15
C ALA A 487 13.16 18.24 6.50
N GLU A 488 14.13 17.95 7.38
CA GLU A 488 15.29 18.81 7.58
C GLU A 488 16.08 18.99 6.27
N ARG A 489 16.79 20.12 6.15
CA ARG A 489 17.54 20.45 4.94
C ARG A 489 18.68 19.45 4.72
N ASP A 490 18.86 19.04 3.47
CA ASP A 490 19.90 18.10 3.03
C ASP A 490 19.81 16.69 3.69
N ALA A 491 18.73 16.39 4.44
CA ALA A 491 18.54 15.11 5.11
C ALA A 491 18.27 13.95 4.14
N TYR A 492 18.57 12.71 4.54
CA TYR A 492 18.45 11.52 3.67
C TYR A 492 17.04 11.34 3.06
N ASN A 493 16.02 11.78 3.78
CA ASN A 493 14.62 11.70 3.41
C ASN A 493 14.07 12.96 2.71
N GLU A 494 14.89 14.01 2.54
CA GLU A 494 14.47 15.28 1.95
C GLU A 494 13.87 15.12 0.54
N TRP A 495 14.33 14.12 -0.23
CA TRP A 495 13.93 13.92 -1.62
C TRP A 495 13.14 12.63 -1.87
N ASN A 496 12.82 11.86 -0.82
CA ASN A 496 12.08 10.59 -0.92
C ASN A 496 10.70 10.73 -1.59
N TYR A 497 10.01 11.85 -1.37
CA TYR A 497 8.70 12.11 -1.98
C TYR A 497 8.76 12.17 -3.53
N SER A 498 9.96 12.20 -4.13
CA SER A 498 10.14 11.94 -5.56
C SER A 498 9.55 10.59 -6.01
N LYS A 499 9.39 9.60 -5.10
CA LYS A 499 8.68 8.33 -5.38
C LYS A 499 7.23 8.56 -5.84
N PHE A 500 6.59 9.70 -5.54
CA PHE A 500 5.25 10.03 -6.06
C PHE A 500 5.23 10.18 -7.60
N ARG A 501 6.37 10.43 -8.26
CA ARG A 501 6.48 10.49 -9.73
C ARG A 501 6.10 9.16 -10.41
N LEU A 502 6.05 8.04 -9.70
CA LEU A 502 5.54 6.76 -10.22
C LEU A 502 4.11 6.86 -10.78
N TRP A 503 3.24 7.65 -10.14
CA TRP A 503 1.87 7.87 -10.63
C TRP A 503 1.80 8.70 -11.93
N GLN A 504 2.91 9.28 -12.39
CA GLN A 504 2.99 9.97 -13.69
C GLN A 504 3.38 9.04 -14.85
N LEU A 505 3.68 7.76 -14.59
CA LEU A 505 3.98 6.72 -15.59
C LEU A 505 2.72 6.25 -16.37
N THR A 506 1.86 7.18 -16.78
CA THR A 506 0.53 6.94 -17.39
C THR A 506 0.56 6.33 -18.81
N ASP A 507 1.75 6.17 -19.39
CA ASP A 507 1.97 5.33 -20.56
C ASP A 507 2.00 3.82 -20.22
N TYR A 508 1.95 3.46 -18.94
CA TYR A 508 1.72 2.12 -18.41
C TYR A 508 0.35 2.01 -17.72
N ASP A 509 -0.29 0.85 -17.87
CA ASP A 509 -1.55 0.51 -17.19
C ASP A 509 -1.29 0.02 -15.76
N LYS A 510 -0.08 -0.52 -15.52
CA LYS A 510 0.36 -0.99 -14.21
C LYS A 510 1.88 -1.05 -14.10
N VAL A 511 2.37 -0.77 -12.90
CA VAL A 511 3.79 -0.78 -12.55
C VAL A 511 4.03 -1.66 -11.33
N ILE A 512 5.06 -2.51 -11.37
CA ILE A 512 5.67 -3.06 -10.14
C ILE A 512 6.83 -2.15 -9.80
N PHE A 513 6.70 -1.37 -8.73
CA PHE A 513 7.80 -0.62 -8.17
C PHE A 513 8.72 -1.53 -7.37
N ILE A 514 10.04 -1.33 -7.52
CA ILE A 514 11.07 -1.85 -6.63
C ILE A 514 12.06 -0.74 -6.26
N ASP A 515 12.51 -0.67 -4.99
CA ASP A 515 13.66 0.16 -4.62
C ASP A 515 14.97 -0.42 -5.24
N ALA A 516 16.01 0.41 -5.36
CA ALA A 516 17.24 0.09 -6.12
C ALA A 516 18.21 -0.86 -5.39
N ASP A 517 17.84 -1.38 -4.22
CA ASP A 517 18.62 -2.25 -3.35
C ASP A 517 17.96 -3.61 -3.09
N LEU A 518 17.05 -4.02 -4.00
CA LEU A 518 16.49 -5.35 -4.06
C LEU A 518 17.10 -6.18 -5.21
N LEU A 519 17.07 -7.51 -5.05
CA LEU A 519 17.31 -8.46 -6.15
C LEU A 519 16.10 -9.37 -6.35
N ILE A 520 15.64 -9.46 -7.60
CA ILE A 520 14.63 -10.42 -8.05
C ILE A 520 15.32 -11.77 -8.28
N LEU A 521 15.06 -12.73 -7.41
CA LEU A 521 15.61 -14.08 -7.46
C LEU A 521 14.73 -15.06 -8.24
N ARG A 522 13.44 -14.74 -8.42
CA ARG A 522 12.45 -15.53 -9.19
C ARG A 522 11.47 -14.58 -9.87
N ASN A 523 10.86 -15.01 -10.97
CA ASN A 523 9.86 -14.20 -11.69
C ASN A 523 8.69 -13.79 -10.77
N VAL A 524 8.34 -12.50 -10.76
CA VAL A 524 7.17 -11.94 -10.03
C VAL A 524 6.13 -11.28 -10.95
N ASP A 525 6.13 -11.58 -12.26
CA ASP A 525 5.21 -10.98 -13.23
C ASP A 525 3.73 -11.27 -12.91
N PHE A 526 3.44 -12.30 -12.09
CA PHE A 526 2.08 -12.55 -11.59
C PHE A 526 1.53 -11.42 -10.71
N LEU A 527 2.38 -10.58 -10.12
CA LEU A 527 1.95 -9.41 -9.36
C LEU A 527 1.32 -8.32 -10.26
N PHE A 528 1.57 -8.32 -11.58
CA PHE A 528 0.81 -7.47 -12.52
C PHE A 528 -0.69 -7.82 -12.60
N ALA A 529 -1.13 -8.92 -12.00
CA ALA A 529 -2.55 -9.14 -11.77
C ALA A 529 -3.14 -8.21 -10.70
N MET A 530 -2.42 -8.00 -9.60
CA MET A 530 -2.92 -7.38 -8.37
C MET A 530 -3.26 -5.90 -8.55
N PRO A 531 -4.30 -5.37 -7.90
CA PRO A 531 -4.62 -3.94 -7.93
C PRO A 531 -3.63 -3.12 -7.09
N GLU A 532 -3.67 -1.81 -7.29
CA GLU A 532 -3.08 -0.84 -6.36
C GLU A 532 -3.84 -0.87 -5.00
N ILE A 533 -3.19 -0.75 -3.82
CA ILE A 533 -1.79 -1.09 -3.53
C ILE A 533 -1.74 -2.56 -3.11
N ALA A 534 -0.86 -3.35 -3.74
CA ALA A 534 -0.45 -4.65 -3.25
C ALA A 534 1.04 -4.62 -2.87
N ALA A 535 1.34 -5.01 -1.63
CA ALA A 535 2.67 -4.90 -1.02
C ALA A 535 2.83 -5.92 0.12
N THR A 536 4.05 -6.09 0.64
CA THR A 536 4.30 -6.93 1.82
C THR A 536 4.03 -6.17 3.11
N GLY A 537 3.65 -6.87 4.18
CA GLY A 537 3.56 -6.27 5.50
C GLY A 537 4.88 -5.72 6.02
N ASN A 538 4.77 -4.77 6.94
CA ASN A 538 5.84 -4.18 7.74
C ASN A 538 5.37 -4.19 9.22
N ASN A 539 6.06 -3.48 10.11
CA ASN A 539 5.60 -3.28 11.48
C ASN A 539 4.21 -2.64 11.58
N ALA A 540 3.46 -2.97 12.64
CA ALA A 540 2.08 -2.57 12.86
C ALA A 540 1.17 -2.80 11.63
N THR A 541 0.17 -1.94 11.42
CA THR A 541 -0.90 -2.12 10.41
C THR A 541 -0.49 -1.71 8.98
N LEU A 542 0.81 -1.77 8.67
CA LEU A 542 1.47 -0.98 7.62
C LEU A 542 2.16 -1.87 6.58
N PHE A 543 2.33 -1.34 5.36
CA PHE A 543 3.07 -2.01 4.29
C PHE A 543 4.49 -1.45 4.10
N ASN A 544 5.38 -2.31 3.59
CA ASN A 544 6.73 -1.91 3.19
C ASN A 544 6.71 -1.38 1.75
N SER A 545 7.27 -0.20 1.51
CA SER A 545 7.23 0.49 0.20
C SER A 545 8.31 0.07 -0.79
N GLY A 546 9.17 -0.90 -0.42
CA GLY A 546 10.27 -1.38 -1.24
C GLY A 546 9.84 -2.27 -2.41
N VAL A 547 8.65 -2.88 -2.33
CA VAL A 547 8.00 -3.58 -3.46
C VAL A 547 6.50 -3.27 -3.41
N MET A 548 5.99 -2.59 -4.45
CA MET A 548 4.58 -2.16 -4.53
C MET A 548 4.00 -2.35 -5.93
N VAL A 549 2.73 -2.74 -6.02
CA VAL A 549 1.96 -2.70 -7.28
C VAL A 549 1.16 -1.40 -7.34
N VAL A 550 1.32 -0.66 -8.45
CA VAL A 550 0.81 0.71 -8.66
C VAL A 550 0.02 0.79 -9.98
N GLU A 551 -1.07 1.57 -10.01
CA GLU A 551 -1.88 1.89 -11.20
C GLU A 551 -1.65 3.38 -11.58
N PRO A 552 -0.69 3.71 -12.46
CA PRO A 552 -0.34 5.11 -12.75
C PRO A 552 -1.53 5.99 -13.16
N SER A 553 -1.59 7.19 -12.59
CA SER A 553 -2.73 8.10 -12.67
C SER A 553 -2.28 9.52 -12.33
N ASN A 554 -2.29 10.42 -13.31
CA ASN A 554 -1.92 11.82 -13.09
C ASN A 554 -2.85 12.54 -12.09
N CYS A 555 -4.08 12.06 -11.84
CA CYS A 555 -4.88 12.61 -10.75
C CYS A 555 -4.51 12.01 -9.38
N THR A 556 -4.10 10.74 -9.30
CA THR A 556 -3.56 10.19 -8.05
C THR A 556 -2.25 10.90 -7.69
N PHE A 557 -1.42 11.25 -8.67
CA PHE A 557 -0.29 12.15 -8.47
C PHE A 557 -0.70 13.51 -7.90
N ARG A 558 -1.74 14.17 -8.45
CA ARG A 558 -2.27 15.42 -7.88
C ARG A 558 -2.73 15.23 -6.44
N LEU A 559 -3.54 14.21 -6.15
CA LEU A 559 -4.00 13.92 -4.79
C LEU A 559 -2.85 13.83 -3.77
N LEU A 560 -1.73 13.19 -4.15
CA LEU A 560 -0.52 13.09 -3.32
C LEU A 560 0.18 14.45 -3.13
N MET A 561 0.16 15.33 -4.14
CA MET A 561 0.73 16.68 -4.08
C MET A 561 -0.18 17.67 -3.33
N ASP A 562 -1.50 17.59 -3.52
CA ASP A 562 -2.49 18.50 -2.95
C ASP A 562 -2.56 18.40 -1.41
N HIS A 563 -2.19 17.23 -0.85
CA HIS A 563 -2.17 16.96 0.60
C HIS A 563 -0.74 16.87 1.18
N ILE A 564 0.29 17.26 0.42
CA ILE A 564 1.72 17.05 0.75
C ILE A 564 2.14 17.71 2.08
N ASP A 565 1.54 18.86 2.39
CA ASP A 565 1.76 19.62 3.62
C ASP A 565 0.79 19.24 4.75
N GLU A 566 -0.41 18.74 4.43
CA GLU A 566 -1.38 18.27 5.42
C GLU A 566 -0.91 16.95 6.05
N ILE A 567 -0.74 15.92 5.22
CA ILE A 567 -0.50 14.55 5.69
C ILE A 567 0.94 14.42 6.22
N THR A 568 1.07 13.75 7.37
CA THR A 568 2.35 13.64 8.10
C THR A 568 2.82 12.20 8.06
N SER A 569 3.95 11.98 7.39
CA SER A 569 4.60 10.66 7.32
C SER A 569 5.08 10.20 8.70
N TYR A 570 4.62 9.03 9.16
CA TYR A 570 4.96 8.50 10.50
C TYR A 570 6.46 8.27 10.72
N ASN A 571 7.25 8.10 9.65
CA ASN A 571 8.71 7.94 9.69
C ASN A 571 9.47 9.06 8.96
N GLY A 572 8.79 10.10 8.50
CA GLY A 572 9.37 11.18 7.68
C GLY A 572 9.80 10.78 6.27
N GLY A 573 9.66 9.51 5.86
CA GLY A 573 9.98 9.02 4.51
C GLY A 573 8.75 8.92 3.61
N ASP A 574 8.94 8.50 2.36
CA ASP A 574 7.84 8.22 1.43
C ASP A 574 6.94 7.08 1.92
N GLN A 575 7.51 6.01 2.48
CA GLN A 575 6.74 4.89 3.03
C GLN A 575 5.68 5.34 4.03
N GLY A 576 6.03 6.25 4.95
CA GLY A 576 5.10 6.73 5.96
C GLY A 576 4.01 7.61 5.40
N TYR A 577 4.29 8.41 4.35
CA TYR A 577 3.26 9.20 3.67
C TYR A 577 2.27 8.29 2.92
N LEU A 578 2.80 7.33 2.15
CA LEU A 578 1.99 6.40 1.36
C LEU A 578 1.08 5.52 2.24
N ASN A 579 1.52 5.17 3.45
CA ASN A 579 0.73 4.41 4.41
C ASN A 579 -0.45 5.20 5.03
N GLU A 580 -0.42 6.54 5.06
CA GLU A 580 -1.57 7.37 5.49
C GLU A 580 -2.61 7.56 4.38
N ILE A 581 -2.16 7.62 3.12
CA ILE A 581 -3.02 7.75 1.91
C ILE A 581 -3.70 6.42 1.58
N PHE A 582 -2.91 5.35 1.46
CA PHE A 582 -3.34 4.04 0.95
C PHE A 582 -3.57 3.04 2.09
N THR A 583 -4.44 3.40 3.03
CA THR A 583 -4.75 2.54 4.19
C THR A 583 -5.41 1.23 3.78
N TRP A 584 -6.18 1.21 2.69
CA TRP A 584 -6.75 -0.02 2.13
C TRP A 584 -5.77 -0.70 1.17
N TRP A 585 -4.82 -1.47 1.71
CA TRP A 585 -3.82 -2.22 0.95
C TRP A 585 -4.04 -3.74 1.03
N HIS A 586 -3.42 -4.48 0.10
CA HIS A 586 -3.51 -5.95 0.02
C HIS A 586 -2.15 -6.61 0.29
N ARG A 587 -2.12 -7.57 1.22
CA ARG A 587 -0.90 -8.29 1.62
C ARG A 587 -0.50 -9.33 0.57
N VAL A 588 0.73 -9.23 0.08
CA VAL A 588 1.41 -10.33 -0.62
C VAL A 588 2.48 -10.94 0.30
N PRO A 589 2.90 -12.20 0.11
CA PRO A 589 3.82 -12.88 1.04
C PRO A 589 5.18 -12.19 1.14
N ARG A 590 5.79 -12.19 2.33
CA ARG A 590 7.14 -11.67 2.63
C ARG A 590 8.24 -12.16 1.68
N HIS A 591 8.08 -13.33 1.07
CA HIS A 591 8.99 -13.84 0.04
C HIS A 591 9.04 -12.97 -1.24
N MET A 592 8.11 -12.02 -1.40
CA MET A 592 8.12 -11.00 -2.46
C MET A 592 8.89 -9.71 -2.09
N ASN A 593 9.38 -9.58 -0.86
CA ASN A 593 10.18 -8.44 -0.36
C ASN A 593 10.92 -8.85 0.94
N PHE A 594 11.77 -9.87 0.87
CA PHE A 594 12.33 -10.47 2.08
C PHE A 594 13.54 -9.68 2.58
N LEU A 595 13.45 -9.13 3.80
CA LEU A 595 14.47 -8.23 4.35
C LEU A 595 15.74 -9.01 4.78
N LYS A 596 16.93 -8.53 4.37
CA LYS A 596 18.23 -8.95 4.90
C LYS A 596 18.41 -8.38 6.31
N HIS A 597 17.72 -8.97 7.30
CA HIS A 597 17.73 -8.50 8.69
C HIS A 597 17.50 -9.63 9.69
N PHE A 598 18.30 -9.63 10.76
CA PHE A 598 18.18 -10.46 11.94
C PHE A 598 17.72 -9.58 13.11
N TRP A 599 16.49 -9.78 13.56
CA TRP A 599 15.88 -8.94 14.59
C TRP A 599 16.47 -9.24 15.98
N GLU A 600 16.44 -8.27 16.88
CA GLU A 600 16.63 -8.54 18.30
C GLU A 600 15.57 -9.55 18.78
N GLY A 601 16.00 -10.58 19.50
CA GLY A 601 15.15 -11.71 19.88
C GLY A 601 15.03 -12.85 18.84
N ASP A 602 15.61 -12.73 17.64
CA ASP A 602 15.73 -13.88 16.72
C ASP A 602 16.46 -15.05 17.41
N SER A 603 15.82 -16.23 17.47
CA SER A 603 16.47 -17.46 17.93
C SER A 603 17.49 -17.98 16.91
N GLU A 604 18.50 -18.73 17.34
CA GLU A 604 19.51 -19.31 16.42
C GLU A 604 18.90 -20.18 15.32
N ALA A 605 17.80 -20.89 15.61
CA ALA A 605 17.03 -21.63 14.60
C ALA A 605 16.36 -20.71 13.56
N MET A 606 15.89 -19.53 13.96
CA MET A 606 15.34 -18.52 13.05
C MET A 606 16.43 -17.83 12.23
N LYS A 607 17.59 -17.52 12.83
CA LYS A 607 18.79 -17.03 12.11
C LYS A 607 19.25 -18.04 11.08
N ALA A 608 19.29 -19.33 11.43
CA ALA A 608 19.60 -20.42 10.49
C ALA A 608 18.57 -20.52 9.35
N LYS A 609 17.25 -20.47 9.64
CA LYS A 609 16.19 -20.46 8.61
C LYS A 609 16.33 -19.26 7.66
N LYS A 610 16.65 -18.06 8.18
CA LYS A 610 16.94 -16.86 7.37
C LYS A 610 18.17 -17.03 6.47
N THR A 611 19.31 -17.47 7.02
CA THR A 611 20.54 -17.72 6.26
C THR A 611 20.35 -18.79 5.18
N GLN A 612 19.58 -19.85 5.47
CA GLN A 612 19.19 -20.86 4.49
C GLN A 612 18.36 -20.26 3.35
N LEU A 613 17.38 -19.40 3.67
CA LEU A 613 16.54 -18.71 2.66
C LEU A 613 17.35 -17.75 1.78
N PHE A 614 18.33 -17.02 2.34
CA PHE A 614 19.24 -16.16 1.56
C PHE A 614 20.12 -16.97 0.60
N GLY A 615 20.58 -18.15 1.02
CA GLY A 615 21.54 -18.97 0.28
C GLY A 615 20.95 -19.93 -0.77
N ALA A 616 19.68 -20.30 -0.61
CA ALA A 616 19.02 -21.39 -1.35
C ALA A 616 19.26 -21.35 -2.88
N ASP A 617 19.62 -22.50 -3.45
CA ASP A 617 19.63 -22.75 -4.90
C ASP A 617 18.93 -24.11 -5.18
N PRO A 618 17.87 -24.15 -6.01
CA PRO A 618 17.17 -22.99 -6.59
C PRO A 618 16.57 -22.08 -5.49
N PRO A 619 16.47 -20.76 -5.74
CA PRO A 619 16.00 -19.81 -4.74
C PRO A 619 14.57 -20.10 -4.29
N VAL A 620 14.33 -19.99 -2.99
CA VAL A 620 12.99 -20.08 -2.38
C VAL A 620 12.31 -18.71 -2.43
N LEU A 621 13.00 -17.69 -1.92
CA LEU A 621 12.61 -16.28 -1.99
C LEU A 621 12.39 -15.84 -3.44
N TYR A 622 11.39 -14.99 -3.69
CA TYR A 622 11.25 -14.32 -4.99
C TYR A 622 12.07 -13.03 -5.03
N VAL A 623 12.15 -12.30 -3.92
CA VAL A 623 12.90 -11.03 -3.82
C VAL A 623 13.63 -10.94 -2.48
N LEU A 624 14.87 -10.42 -2.51
CA LEU A 624 15.72 -10.18 -1.34
C LEU A 624 16.12 -8.70 -1.29
N HIS A 625 15.82 -8.03 -0.16
CA HIS A 625 15.99 -6.60 0.09
C HIS A 625 17.21 -6.34 0.97
N TYR A 626 18.20 -5.58 0.50
CA TYR A 626 19.48 -5.40 1.18
C TYR A 626 19.47 -4.19 2.12
N LEU A 627 19.08 -4.40 3.38
CA LEU A 627 19.25 -3.42 4.45
C LEU A 627 20.72 -3.30 4.90
N GLY A 628 21.02 -2.26 5.68
CA GLY A 628 22.38 -1.87 6.06
C GLY A 628 23.20 -1.29 4.90
N LEU A 629 24.52 -1.43 4.97
CA LEU A 629 25.45 -1.15 3.87
C LEU A 629 25.18 -2.12 2.71
N LYS A 630 25.13 -1.57 1.49
CA LYS A 630 24.74 -2.32 0.29
C LYS A 630 25.92 -3.15 -0.25
N PRO A 631 25.69 -4.36 -0.82
CA PRO A 631 26.78 -5.28 -1.22
C PRO A 631 27.86 -4.66 -2.11
N TRP A 632 27.48 -3.79 -3.04
CA TRP A 632 28.41 -3.12 -3.95
C TRP A 632 29.28 -2.04 -3.27
N LEU A 633 28.84 -1.52 -2.12
CA LEU A 633 29.60 -0.58 -1.29
C LEU A 633 30.56 -1.28 -0.34
N CYS A 634 30.37 -2.57 -0.06
CA CYS A 634 31.30 -3.42 0.67
C CYS A 634 32.42 -3.94 -0.24
N PHE A 635 33.47 -4.54 0.35
CA PHE A 635 34.40 -5.38 -0.41
C PHE A 635 33.70 -6.65 -0.92
N ARG A 636 34.24 -7.25 -1.98
CA ARG A 636 33.72 -8.51 -2.53
C ARG A 636 33.77 -9.67 -1.53
N ASP A 637 34.82 -9.72 -0.71
CA ASP A 637 35.20 -10.91 0.05
C ASP A 637 34.23 -11.25 1.21
N TYR A 638 33.58 -10.27 1.82
CA TYR A 638 32.64 -10.46 2.93
C TYR A 638 31.66 -9.28 3.09
N ASP A 639 30.55 -9.49 3.82
CA ASP A 639 29.58 -8.42 4.12
C ASP A 639 30.16 -7.41 5.11
N CYS A 640 30.55 -6.23 4.64
CA CYS A 640 31.18 -5.19 5.45
C CYS A 640 30.30 -4.64 6.58
N ASN A 641 29.00 -4.98 6.63
CA ASN A 641 28.15 -4.73 7.80
C ASN A 641 28.72 -5.37 9.08
N TRP A 642 29.50 -6.47 8.99
CA TRP A 642 30.18 -7.08 10.14
C TRP A 642 31.15 -6.11 10.87
N ASN A 643 31.81 -5.22 10.13
CA ASN A 643 32.80 -4.28 10.68
C ASN A 643 32.19 -3.26 11.66
N ASN A 644 30.86 -3.06 11.63
CA ASN A 644 30.17 -2.07 12.46
C ASN A 644 29.16 -2.77 13.37
N ALA A 645 29.38 -2.69 14.69
CA ALA A 645 28.51 -3.30 15.70
C ALA A 645 27.03 -2.90 15.53
N GLY A 646 26.75 -1.65 15.15
CA GLY A 646 25.39 -1.14 14.90
C GLY A 646 24.83 -1.45 13.50
N MET A 647 25.47 -2.34 12.74
CA MET A 647 25.00 -2.84 11.43
C MET A 647 24.97 -4.38 11.37
N ARG A 648 25.45 -5.09 12.41
CA ARG A 648 25.52 -6.56 12.42
C ARG A 648 24.16 -7.25 12.28
N GLU A 649 23.08 -6.59 12.70
CA GLU A 649 21.70 -7.04 12.45
C GLU A 649 21.40 -7.22 10.95
N PHE A 650 22.10 -6.52 10.06
CA PHE A 650 21.98 -6.67 8.61
C PHE A 650 23.04 -7.60 8.00
N ALA A 651 24.07 -8.02 8.72
CA ALA A 651 25.24 -8.66 8.13
C ALA A 651 25.00 -10.12 7.73
N SER A 652 25.24 -10.47 6.46
CA SER A 652 25.17 -11.86 6.00
C SER A 652 26.00 -12.08 4.73
N ASP A 653 27.10 -12.82 4.85
CA ASP A 653 27.97 -13.17 3.70
C ASP A 653 27.25 -14.07 2.69
N VAL A 654 26.26 -14.84 3.14
CA VAL A 654 25.43 -15.68 2.28
C VAL A 654 24.53 -14.81 1.38
N ALA A 655 23.92 -13.74 1.94
CA ALA A 655 23.18 -12.76 1.15
C ALA A 655 24.13 -11.93 0.26
N HIS A 656 25.27 -11.50 0.78
CA HIS A 656 26.29 -10.75 0.03
C HIS A 656 26.81 -11.55 -1.19
N ALA A 657 27.15 -12.83 -1.00
CA ALA A 657 27.51 -13.73 -2.09
C ALA A 657 26.35 -13.99 -3.06
N ARG A 658 25.09 -14.00 -2.59
CA ARG A 658 23.90 -14.05 -3.46
C ARG A 658 23.82 -12.82 -4.38
N TRP A 659 24.24 -11.64 -3.91
CA TRP A 659 24.35 -10.44 -4.75
C TRP A 659 25.49 -10.57 -5.78
N TRP A 660 26.68 -11.02 -5.36
CA TRP A 660 27.82 -11.21 -6.27
C TRP A 660 27.53 -12.25 -7.38
N LYS A 661 26.76 -13.30 -7.10
CA LYS A 661 26.26 -14.23 -8.14
C LYS A 661 25.49 -13.54 -9.27
N VAL A 662 24.83 -12.39 -9.03
CA VAL A 662 24.16 -11.59 -10.08
C VAL A 662 25.15 -10.68 -10.80
N HIS A 663 26.02 -9.99 -10.05
CA HIS A 663 27.07 -9.13 -10.59
C HIS A 663 28.01 -9.87 -11.57
N ASP A 664 28.44 -11.08 -11.20
CA ASP A 664 29.43 -11.82 -11.98
C ASP A 664 28.88 -12.36 -13.30
N ARG A 665 27.55 -12.43 -13.42
CA ARG A 665 26.83 -12.83 -14.64
C ARG A 665 26.50 -11.68 -15.58
N MET A 666 26.52 -10.42 -15.12
CA MET A 666 26.27 -9.29 -16.00
C MET A 666 27.54 -8.91 -16.82
N PRO A 667 27.39 -8.35 -18.04
CA PRO A 667 28.53 -7.96 -18.88
C PRO A 667 29.55 -7.07 -18.17
N ARG A 668 30.86 -7.23 -18.48
CA ARG A 668 31.95 -6.44 -17.89
C ARG A 668 31.75 -4.91 -17.98
N LYS A 669 31.09 -4.42 -19.05
CA LYS A 669 30.73 -3.00 -19.22
C LYS A 669 29.69 -2.51 -18.20
N LEU A 670 28.87 -3.38 -17.64
CA LEU A 670 27.96 -3.07 -16.53
C LEU A 670 28.67 -3.19 -15.18
N GLN A 671 29.56 -4.18 -15.02
CA GLN A 671 30.41 -4.33 -13.82
C GLN A 671 31.26 -3.08 -13.53
N SER A 672 31.70 -2.33 -14.55
CA SER A 672 32.45 -1.08 -14.33
C SER A 672 31.65 0.05 -13.65
N TYR A 673 30.32 -0.04 -13.58
CA TYR A 673 29.49 0.89 -12.79
C TYR A 673 29.43 0.53 -11.29
N CYS A 674 30.02 -0.61 -10.90
CA CYS A 674 30.10 -1.11 -9.53
C CYS A 674 31.51 -0.97 -8.92
N LEU A 675 32.38 -0.14 -9.51
CA LEU A 675 33.72 0.15 -8.98
C LEU A 675 33.67 1.00 -7.71
N LEU A 676 34.56 0.72 -6.75
CA LEU A 676 34.67 1.46 -5.50
C LEU A 676 35.38 2.80 -5.73
N ARG A 677 34.71 3.92 -5.43
CA ARG A 677 35.35 5.23 -5.32
C ARG A 677 36.47 5.19 -4.27
N SER A 678 37.49 6.01 -4.43
CA SER A 678 38.66 6.07 -3.55
C SER A 678 38.27 6.40 -2.11
N ARG A 679 37.31 7.33 -1.93
CA ARG A 679 36.71 7.63 -0.62
C ARG A 679 36.05 6.39 0.02
N GLN A 680 35.42 5.50 -0.76
CA GLN A 680 34.80 4.29 -0.23
C GLN A 680 35.83 3.21 0.13
N LYS A 681 36.91 3.06 -0.65
CA LYS A 681 38.03 2.16 -0.29
C LYS A 681 38.62 2.52 1.08
N ALA A 682 38.90 3.81 1.28
CA ALA A 682 39.39 4.33 2.56
C ALA A 682 38.36 4.13 3.70
N ARG A 683 37.06 4.32 3.44
CA ARG A 683 36.00 4.04 4.43
C ARG A 683 36.02 2.59 4.89
N LEU A 684 36.06 1.64 3.96
CA LEU A 684 36.00 0.21 4.25
C LEU A 684 37.22 -0.27 5.06
N GLU A 685 38.42 0.15 4.65
CA GLU A 685 39.66 -0.20 5.36
C GLU A 685 39.74 0.48 6.73
N TRP A 686 39.25 1.72 6.88
CA TRP A 686 39.13 2.35 8.20
C TRP A 686 38.19 1.57 9.12
N ASP A 687 37.00 1.19 8.63
CA ASP A 687 36.03 0.44 9.42
C ASP A 687 36.55 -0.97 9.76
N ARG A 688 37.28 -1.61 8.86
CA ARG A 688 37.99 -2.88 9.13
C ARG A 688 39.01 -2.70 10.28
N ARG A 689 39.80 -1.61 10.26
CA ARG A 689 40.75 -1.27 11.34
C ARG A 689 40.07 -0.92 12.67
N GLN A 690 38.86 -0.36 12.65
CA GLN A 690 38.10 -0.16 13.89
C GLN A 690 37.56 -1.48 14.46
N ALA A 691 37.11 -2.41 13.61
CA ALA A 691 36.71 -3.76 14.03
C ALA A 691 37.90 -4.57 14.58
N GLU A 692 39.08 -4.45 13.96
CA GLU A 692 40.36 -4.98 14.46
C GLU A 692 40.73 -4.39 15.82
N LYS A 693 40.73 -3.07 15.96
CA LYS A 693 41.01 -2.37 17.23
C LYS A 693 40.00 -2.70 18.34
N ALA A 694 38.75 -2.98 17.99
CA ALA A 694 37.71 -3.46 18.91
C ALA A 694 37.79 -4.97 19.19
N ASN A 695 38.75 -5.69 18.57
CA ASN A 695 38.87 -7.15 18.58
C ASN A 695 37.53 -7.86 18.32
N SER A 696 36.85 -7.44 17.25
CA SER A 696 35.49 -7.86 16.92
C SER A 696 35.39 -9.39 16.80
N GLN A 697 34.52 -10.01 17.61
CA GLN A 697 34.46 -11.46 17.84
C GLN A 697 34.09 -12.28 16.60
N ASP A 698 33.41 -11.66 15.63
CA ASP A 698 33.06 -12.28 14.34
C ASP A 698 34.28 -12.56 13.44
N GLY A 699 35.41 -11.88 13.68
CA GLY A 699 36.69 -12.14 13.02
C GLY A 699 36.81 -11.70 11.55
N HIS A 700 35.78 -11.14 10.90
CA HIS A 700 35.82 -10.83 9.45
C HIS A 700 36.90 -9.82 9.08
N TRP A 701 37.28 -8.96 10.02
CA TRP A 701 38.39 -8.00 9.86
C TRP A 701 39.76 -8.66 9.60
N ARG A 702 39.91 -9.95 9.92
CA ARG A 702 41.11 -10.77 9.66
C ARG A 702 41.14 -11.37 8.25
N LEU A 703 40.06 -11.27 7.48
CA LEU A 703 39.99 -11.82 6.13
C LEU A 703 40.89 -11.04 5.17
N ASN A 704 41.64 -11.76 4.34
CA ASN A 704 42.48 -11.17 3.32
C ASN A 704 41.60 -10.66 2.17
N VAL A 705 41.59 -9.34 1.92
CA VAL A 705 40.72 -8.71 0.92
C VAL A 705 41.32 -8.87 -0.48
N THR A 706 40.72 -9.72 -1.30
CA THR A 706 41.15 -10.00 -2.67
C THR A 706 40.45 -9.13 -3.72
N ASP A 707 39.45 -8.34 -3.33
CA ASP A 707 38.66 -7.48 -4.22
C ASP A 707 39.50 -6.63 -5.18
N THR A 708 39.50 -7.02 -6.46
CA THR A 708 40.23 -6.36 -7.54
C THR A 708 39.92 -4.87 -7.68
N ARG A 709 38.73 -4.42 -7.25
CA ARG A 709 38.31 -3.01 -7.29
C ARG A 709 39.17 -2.10 -6.41
N LEU A 710 39.88 -2.64 -5.41
CA LEU A 710 40.91 -1.90 -4.67
C LEU A 710 41.99 -1.38 -5.62
N LYS A 711 42.47 -2.22 -6.54
CA LYS A 711 43.54 -1.89 -7.49
C LYS A 711 43.05 -1.11 -8.71
N THR A 712 41.75 -1.18 -9.03
CA THR A 712 41.16 -0.43 -10.15
C THR A 712 40.98 1.06 -9.82
N CYS A 713 41.46 1.94 -10.69
CA CYS A 713 41.26 3.39 -10.61
C CYS A 713 40.33 3.89 -11.72
N PHE A 714 39.43 4.83 -11.41
CA PHE A 714 38.58 5.52 -12.38
C PHE A 714 38.30 7.01 -12.03
N GLU A 715 38.84 7.50 -10.92
CA GLU A 715 38.72 8.90 -10.49
C GLU A 715 40.06 9.63 -10.76
N LYS A 716 40.05 10.96 -10.91
CA LYS A 716 41.30 11.74 -11.18
C LYS A 716 42.35 11.61 -10.07
N PHE A 717 41.93 11.26 -8.86
CA PHE A 717 42.79 11.00 -7.72
C PHE A 717 42.39 9.65 -7.11
N CYS A 718 43.32 8.70 -7.06
CA CYS A 718 43.06 7.32 -6.66
C CYS A 718 43.88 6.81 -5.46
N PHE A 719 44.72 7.65 -4.86
CA PHE A 719 45.59 7.26 -3.74
C PHE A 719 44.82 7.26 -2.42
N TRP A 720 43.83 6.36 -2.32
CA TRP A 720 42.90 6.21 -1.20
C TRP A 720 43.62 5.88 0.12
N GLU A 721 44.81 5.27 0.04
CA GLU A 721 45.69 5.00 1.16
C GLU A 721 46.09 6.28 1.91
N SER A 722 46.28 7.41 1.20
CA SER A 722 46.56 8.71 1.84
C SER A 722 45.36 9.27 2.61
N MET A 723 44.13 8.93 2.21
CA MET A 723 42.93 9.41 2.89
C MET A 723 42.79 8.83 4.30
N LEU A 724 43.36 7.64 4.56
CA LEU A 724 43.31 6.98 5.87
C LEU A 724 44.00 7.79 6.98
N TRP A 725 45.05 8.55 6.65
CA TRP A 725 45.89 9.25 7.63
C TRP A 725 45.10 10.32 8.40
N HIS A 726 44.15 10.98 7.73
CA HIS A 726 43.32 12.06 8.29
C HIS A 726 41.88 11.63 8.62
N TRP A 727 41.55 10.34 8.45
CA TRP A 727 40.16 9.86 8.40
C TRP A 727 39.40 9.98 9.73
N GLY A 728 40.10 10.05 10.87
CA GLY A 728 39.51 10.26 12.20
C GLY A 728 39.52 11.71 12.71
N GLU A 729 40.35 12.58 12.14
CA GLU A 729 40.78 13.83 12.79
C GLU A 729 39.67 14.90 12.83
N ASN A 730 38.76 14.91 11.85
CA ASN A 730 37.65 15.85 11.78
C ASN A 730 36.38 15.44 12.56
N SER A 731 36.42 14.34 13.31
CA SER A 731 35.25 13.74 14.00
C SER A 731 34.55 14.66 15.03
N ASN A 732 35.20 15.72 15.51
CA ASN A 732 34.59 16.74 16.37
C ASN A 732 33.91 17.92 15.63
N ARG A 733 34.06 18.04 14.29
CA ARG A 733 33.42 19.11 13.49
C ARG A 733 32.22 18.65 12.64
N THR A 734 31.97 17.34 12.52
CA THR A 734 30.91 16.79 11.65
C THR A 734 29.82 16.03 12.41
N LYS A 735 29.28 16.61 13.50
CA LYS A 735 28.03 16.14 14.13
C LYS A 735 26.75 16.70 13.48
N SER A 736 26.92 17.49 12.42
CA SER A 736 25.87 18.00 11.55
C SER A 736 26.39 18.06 10.11
N VAL A 737 26.37 16.93 9.40
CA VAL A 737 26.59 16.87 7.94
C VAL A 737 25.56 15.94 7.31
N PRO A 738 24.43 16.49 6.85
CA PRO A 738 23.60 15.90 5.81
C PRO A 738 24.26 16.08 4.41
N MET A 739 23.50 15.96 3.33
CA MET A 739 23.97 15.84 1.94
C MET A 739 24.70 17.07 1.31
N ALA A 740 25.47 16.75 0.26
CA ALA A 740 25.69 17.52 -0.98
C ALA A 740 26.56 18.80 -1.05
N ALA A 741 27.20 18.93 -2.23
CA ALA A 741 27.83 20.13 -2.85
C ALA A 741 29.04 20.75 -2.09
N THR A 742 29.94 21.54 -2.70
CA THR A 742 30.08 22.03 -4.09
C THR A 742 31.57 22.16 -4.44
N THR A 743 31.95 22.09 -5.73
CA THR A 743 33.04 22.96 -6.25
C THR A 743 32.95 23.10 -7.77
N ALA A 744 32.54 24.29 -8.23
CA ALA A 744 32.73 24.76 -9.59
C ALA A 744 33.53 26.07 -9.52
N ARG A 745 34.59 26.20 -10.32
CA ARG A 745 35.37 27.44 -10.48
C ARG A 745 36.11 27.45 -11.83
N SER A 746 35.45 27.98 -12.85
CA SER A 746 35.95 28.86 -13.91
C SER A 746 34.84 29.00 -14.95
#